data_AF-A0A915ISB9-F1
#
_entry.id   AF-A0A915ISB9-F1
#
_cell.length_a   1.000
_cell.length_b   1.000
_cell.length_c   1.000
_cell.angle_alpha   90.00
_cell.angle_beta   90.00
_cell.angle_gamma   90.00
#
_symmetry.space_group_name_H-M   'P 1'
#
loop_
_entity.id
_entity.type
_entity.pdbx_description
1 polymer ?
#
loop_
_entity_poly.entity_id
_entity_poly.type
_entity_poly.pdbx_seq_one_letter_code
_entity_poly.pdbx_strand_id
1 'polypeptide(L)'
;MMGREEFVKYPYDDDLYEMIPTSFSQTSLRDQDIMWTTPTPQVTQSADEAPDSNYLSRLWNEDFSHRPSWCDAKLALEQIRRGRASGNKPALYFRSFLQTVLFNMGRFIQAHSPIVIMIGMIVLFIFAVGLKDATIETDIDKLWVQKHGRLHDEREYVKSAFKSEILRNEEWEKLNLKSMANKNGSGFSTINEDLANKAGQEQFLMLIQTAKKRGGTIGKEEFLLHEKTMSEISQLSIELFNQTWKLTDICFKPAAPDIPDDLKVLFDKLLKGLLPCVMITPLDCFWDGAKPNGPDPPIPLNHLAGMLDALPGPTISWKNFDPAAALNEAYDLLGIPTLETVITLFKRAGINDAYQGRPCLEPLDPECPKKSPNHVDICTIVDDFLKYNAQHNDLYGFGVGNGDSISSMLKTHTNESESLNSTALSTDEPFVPFDSPQGKKEKCEKYADRIRQILLSDKNLYDSFLPAWSKIDFAKKLSGSCKGFAENFMRWPQDLIIGGIKRDHDKIFSFEAIESVYMLASPHDIYARIDAEKLQDLDRPWTLETANDVLDTWQRHFADYVYRHKNNSDDSRILHPLAGTSVNDMLKEFSKFNPTVIIIGYVFMPQRAKNSAAHTLFSGFRKLRPESHLQPEKNFAGGNPQSHCGLVRFTGPQ
;
A
#
# COMPACT_ATOMS: atom_id res chain seq x y z
N MET A 1 -46.29 -1.27 -35.48
CA MET A 1 -46.14 -1.73 -36.88
C MET A 1 -45.26 -2.97 -36.83
N MET A 2 -45.78 -4.15 -36.48
CA MET A 2 -46.37 -5.17 -37.37
C MET A 2 -45.74 -5.27 -38.77
N GLY A 3 -45.17 -6.45 -39.04
CA GLY A 3 -44.75 -7.02 -40.32
C GLY A 3 -43.88 -8.24 -39.96
N ARG A 4 -44.39 -9.48 -39.83
CA ARG A 4 -45.14 -10.36 -40.75
C ARG A 4 -44.34 -10.62 -42.02
N GLU A 5 -43.46 -11.61 -41.95
CA GLU A 5 -42.93 -12.31 -43.13
C GLU A 5 -43.69 -13.63 -43.30
N GLU A 6 -44.27 -13.77 -44.49
CA GLU A 6 -45.03 -14.91 -44.97
C GLU A 6 -44.08 -16.01 -45.45
N PHE A 7 -44.27 -17.23 -44.95
CA PHE A 7 -43.67 -18.42 -45.58
C PHE A 7 -44.59 -18.91 -46.70
N VAL A 8 -44.11 -18.71 -47.93
CA VAL A 8 -44.67 -19.24 -49.17
C VAL A 8 -44.46 -20.76 -49.22
N LYS A 9 -45.56 -21.50 -49.43
CA LYS A 9 -45.58 -22.91 -49.83
C LYS A 9 -45.27 -23.03 -51.32
N TYR A 10 -44.43 -23.98 -51.71
CA TYR A 10 -44.65 -24.81 -52.92
C TYR A 10 -44.11 -26.24 -52.70
N PRO A 11 -44.68 -27.23 -53.42
CA PRO A 11 -44.65 -28.66 -53.12
C PRO A 11 -43.55 -29.40 -53.88
N TYR A 12 -43.20 -30.61 -53.43
CA TYR A 12 -42.49 -31.63 -54.21
C TYR A 12 -42.77 -32.98 -53.54
N ASP A 13 -43.76 -33.71 -54.06
CA ASP A 13 -43.65 -34.81 -55.03
C ASP A 13 -43.10 -36.09 -54.40
N ASP A 14 -44.02 -37.04 -54.28
CA ASP A 14 -43.81 -38.47 -54.10
C ASP A 14 -42.99 -39.05 -55.27
N ASP A 15 -42.54 -40.28 -55.11
CA ASP A 15 -41.78 -41.10 -56.06
C ASP A 15 -40.26 -40.91 -56.04
N LEU A 16 -39.59 -41.63 -55.13
CA LEU A 16 -38.39 -42.42 -55.48
C LEU A 16 -38.11 -43.45 -54.36
N TYR A 17 -38.96 -44.46 -54.25
CA TYR A 17 -38.68 -45.69 -53.50
C TYR A 17 -38.57 -46.83 -54.50
N GLU A 18 -37.36 -47.12 -54.95
CA GLU A 18 -36.97 -48.46 -55.40
C GLU A 18 -35.46 -48.50 -55.67
N MET A 19 -34.71 -49.11 -54.75
CA MET A 19 -33.60 -50.01 -55.08
C MET A 19 -33.13 -50.69 -53.79
N ILE A 20 -33.70 -51.87 -53.58
CA ILE A 20 -33.23 -52.89 -52.66
C ILE A 20 -32.26 -53.79 -53.44
N PRO A 21 -31.13 -54.17 -52.86
CA PRO A 21 -30.67 -55.55 -53.00
C PRO A 21 -30.64 -56.21 -51.63
N THR A 22 -31.50 -57.23 -51.52
CA THR A 22 -31.46 -58.28 -50.53
C THR A 22 -30.23 -59.15 -50.76
N SER A 23 -29.34 -59.24 -49.78
CA SER A 23 -28.71 -60.48 -49.31
C SER A 23 -27.52 -60.16 -48.41
N PHE A 24 -27.59 -60.55 -47.14
CA PHE A 24 -26.57 -61.48 -46.62
C PHE A 24 -27.03 -62.07 -45.29
N SER A 25 -26.87 -63.38 -45.22
CA SER A 25 -27.27 -64.29 -44.16
C SER A 25 -26.43 -64.16 -42.90
N GLN A 26 -27.01 -64.68 -41.81
CA GLN A 26 -26.34 -65.08 -40.58
C GLN A 26 -24.99 -65.77 -40.83
N THR A 27 -23.96 -65.34 -40.10
CA THR A 27 -22.78 -66.15 -39.74
C THR A 27 -22.31 -65.60 -38.39
N SER A 28 -22.65 -66.30 -37.31
CA SER A 28 -21.78 -67.28 -36.64
C SER A 28 -20.52 -66.62 -36.08
N LEU A 29 -20.54 -66.45 -34.75
CA LEU A 29 -19.39 -66.31 -33.87
C LEU A 29 -18.28 -67.30 -34.27
N ARG A 30 -17.04 -66.82 -34.30
CA ARG A 30 -15.86 -67.67 -34.20
C ARG A 30 -14.83 -66.96 -33.33
N ASP A 31 -14.44 -67.66 -32.28
CA ASP A 31 -13.38 -67.31 -31.34
C ASP A 31 -12.05 -67.05 -32.05
N GLN A 32 -11.32 -66.05 -31.57
CA GLN A 32 -9.86 -66.10 -31.50
C GLN A 32 -9.37 -65.39 -30.22
N ASP A 33 -8.74 -66.21 -29.37
CA ASP A 33 -8.05 -65.86 -28.14
C ASP A 33 -6.88 -64.89 -28.38
N ILE A 34 -6.77 -63.85 -27.55
CA ILE A 34 -5.47 -63.25 -27.20
C ILE A 34 -5.46 -62.97 -25.69
N MET A 35 -4.70 -63.79 -24.99
CA MET A 35 -4.41 -63.79 -23.56
C MET A 35 -3.39 -62.69 -23.22
N TRP A 36 -3.68 -61.87 -22.20
CA TRP A 36 -2.64 -61.14 -21.45
C TRP A 36 -2.84 -61.40 -19.96
N THR A 37 -1.87 -62.11 -19.39
CA THR A 37 -1.71 -62.42 -17.97
C THR A 37 -1.01 -61.28 -17.24
N THR A 38 -1.48 -60.91 -16.05
CA THR A 38 -0.67 -60.40 -14.92
C THR A 38 -1.46 -60.54 -13.60
N PRO A 39 -0.77 -60.60 -12.44
CA PRO A 39 -1.11 -61.57 -11.38
C PRO A 39 -1.99 -61.01 -10.26
N THR A 40 -2.90 -61.86 -9.76
CA THR A 40 -3.67 -61.69 -8.53
C THR A 40 -2.85 -62.00 -7.27
N PRO A 41 -2.97 -61.23 -6.17
CA PRO A 41 -2.64 -61.72 -4.84
C PRO A 41 -3.78 -62.63 -4.34
N GLN A 42 -3.38 -63.68 -3.62
CA GLN A 42 -4.26 -64.75 -3.15
C GLN A 42 -5.26 -64.28 -2.10
N VAL A 43 -6.55 -64.48 -2.37
CA VAL A 43 -7.58 -64.64 -1.33
C VAL A 43 -8.44 -65.85 -1.73
N THR A 44 -8.66 -66.70 -0.73
CA THR A 44 -9.26 -68.02 -0.78
C THR A 44 -10.69 -68.04 -1.33
N GLN A 45 -10.87 -68.89 -2.33
CA GLN A 45 -12.08 -69.47 -2.93
C GLN A 45 -13.41 -69.30 -2.18
N SER A 46 -14.31 -68.52 -2.75
CA SER A 46 -15.69 -68.92 -3.02
C SER A 46 -16.00 -68.56 -4.48
N ALA A 47 -16.59 -69.48 -5.23
CA ALA A 47 -16.73 -69.47 -6.68
C ALA A 47 -17.22 -68.12 -7.30
N ASP A 48 -16.36 -67.45 -8.05
CA ASP A 48 -16.71 -66.33 -8.93
C ASP A 48 -16.92 -66.86 -10.36
N GLU A 49 -18.17 -67.21 -10.69
CA GLU A 49 -18.64 -67.27 -12.07
C GLU A 49 -18.66 -65.84 -12.64
N ALA A 50 -18.10 -65.63 -13.83
CA ALA A 50 -18.39 -64.44 -14.62
C ALA A 50 -19.92 -64.29 -14.70
N PRO A 51 -20.49 -63.08 -14.54
CA PRO A 51 -21.93 -62.91 -14.47
C PRO A 51 -22.58 -63.50 -15.71
N ASP A 52 -23.43 -64.50 -15.51
CA ASP A 52 -24.05 -65.29 -16.58
C ASP A 52 -24.75 -64.34 -17.57
N SER A 53 -24.56 -64.56 -18.88
CA SER A 53 -25.10 -63.71 -19.94
C SER A 53 -26.63 -63.52 -19.84
N ASN A 54 -27.31 -64.49 -19.25
CA ASN A 54 -28.73 -64.47 -18.92
C ASN A 54 -29.09 -63.43 -17.84
N TYR A 55 -28.20 -63.20 -16.87
CA TYR A 55 -28.40 -62.24 -15.79
C TYR A 55 -28.34 -60.80 -16.31
N LEU A 56 -27.33 -60.47 -17.12
CA LEU A 56 -27.17 -59.17 -17.77
C LEU A 56 -28.36 -58.83 -18.69
N SER A 57 -28.81 -59.83 -19.46
CA SER A 57 -29.96 -59.67 -20.35
C SER A 57 -31.26 -59.40 -19.57
N ARG A 58 -31.46 -60.06 -18.42
CA ARG A 58 -32.61 -59.82 -17.54
C ARG A 58 -32.57 -58.42 -16.93
N LEU A 59 -31.42 -57.98 -16.44
CA LEU A 59 -31.23 -56.63 -15.90
C LEU A 59 -31.53 -55.55 -16.95
N TRP A 60 -31.00 -55.73 -18.17
CA TRP A 60 -31.23 -54.78 -19.25
C TRP A 60 -32.71 -54.70 -19.65
N ASN A 61 -33.40 -55.85 -19.70
CA ASN A 61 -34.84 -55.89 -19.97
C ASN A 61 -35.65 -55.19 -18.86
N GLU A 62 -35.28 -55.38 -17.58
CA GLU A 62 -35.90 -54.71 -16.44
C GLU A 62 -35.70 -53.18 -16.52
N ASP A 63 -34.47 -52.71 -16.76
CA ASP A 63 -34.17 -51.29 -16.93
C ASP A 63 -34.87 -50.67 -18.14
N PHE A 64 -34.93 -51.39 -19.27
CA PHE A 64 -35.66 -50.95 -20.46
C PHE A 64 -37.17 -50.87 -20.21
N SER A 65 -37.73 -51.78 -19.41
CA SER A 65 -39.15 -51.75 -19.06
C SER A 65 -39.53 -50.52 -18.23
N HIS A 66 -38.67 -50.12 -17.30
CA HIS A 66 -38.90 -48.96 -16.45
C HIS A 66 -38.55 -47.64 -17.14
N ARG A 67 -37.51 -47.61 -18.00
CA ARG A 67 -36.96 -46.39 -18.61
C ARG A 67 -36.55 -46.60 -20.09
N PRO A 68 -37.50 -46.89 -20.99
CA PRO A 68 -37.22 -47.31 -22.37
C PRO A 68 -36.48 -46.27 -23.18
N SER A 69 -36.88 -44.99 -23.10
CA SER A 69 -36.22 -43.90 -23.81
C SER A 69 -34.82 -43.59 -23.27
N TRP A 70 -34.53 -43.96 -22.02
CA TRP A 70 -33.22 -43.74 -21.42
C TRP A 70 -32.22 -44.83 -21.84
N CYS A 71 -32.65 -46.09 -21.82
CA CYS A 71 -31.82 -47.25 -22.11
C CYS A 71 -31.56 -47.43 -23.62
N ASP A 72 -32.60 -47.41 -24.46
CA ASP A 72 -32.47 -47.50 -25.92
C ASP A 72 -33.62 -46.76 -26.64
N ALA A 73 -33.36 -45.51 -27.02
CA ALA A 73 -34.35 -44.69 -27.71
C ALA A 73 -34.67 -45.22 -29.12
N LYS A 74 -33.77 -45.96 -29.77
CA LYS A 74 -33.99 -46.51 -31.11
C LYS A 74 -35.00 -47.65 -31.07
N LEU A 75 -34.82 -48.59 -30.13
CA LEU A 75 -35.77 -49.67 -29.91
C LEU A 75 -37.14 -49.12 -29.46
N ALA A 76 -37.15 -48.10 -28.60
CA ALA A 76 -38.38 -47.44 -28.19
C ALA A 76 -39.13 -46.75 -29.35
N LEU A 77 -38.40 -46.13 -30.29
CA LEU A 77 -38.98 -45.55 -31.51
C LEU A 77 -39.58 -46.63 -32.42
N GLU A 78 -38.93 -47.79 -32.51
CA GLU A 78 -39.43 -48.94 -33.27
C GLU A 78 -40.70 -49.54 -32.65
N GLN A 79 -40.78 -49.62 -31.32
CA GLN A 79 -42.01 -50.03 -30.61
C GLN A 79 -43.16 -49.04 -30.85
N ILE A 80 -42.87 -47.73 -30.96
CA ILE A 80 -43.87 -46.73 -31.36
C ILE A 80 -44.34 -46.94 -32.81
N ARG A 81 -43.42 -47.24 -33.73
CA ARG A 81 -43.75 -47.53 -35.14
C ARG A 81 -44.56 -48.81 -35.31
N ARG A 82 -44.32 -49.83 -34.47
CA ARG A 82 -45.07 -51.11 -34.42
C ARG A 82 -46.44 -50.98 -33.73
N GLY A 83 -46.83 -49.78 -33.28
CA GLY A 83 -48.11 -49.53 -32.61
C GLY A 83 -48.21 -50.10 -31.20
N ARG A 84 -47.09 -50.55 -30.62
CA ARG A 84 -47.03 -51.10 -29.25
C ARG A 84 -46.76 -50.02 -28.20
N ALA A 85 -46.42 -48.81 -28.64
CA ALA A 85 -46.24 -47.64 -27.79
C ALA A 85 -46.63 -46.34 -28.52
N SER A 86 -46.85 -45.28 -27.76
CA SER A 86 -47.15 -43.93 -28.21
C SER A 86 -46.19 -42.95 -27.54
N GLY A 87 -45.79 -41.87 -28.21
CA GLY A 87 -44.79 -40.96 -27.66
C GLY A 87 -44.37 -39.85 -28.62
N ASN A 88 -43.52 -38.95 -28.13
CA ASN A 88 -42.99 -37.85 -28.93
C ASN A 88 -41.88 -38.36 -29.86
N LYS A 89 -42.26 -38.64 -31.11
CA LYS A 89 -41.39 -39.20 -32.16
C LYS A 89 -40.16 -38.34 -32.48
N PRO A 90 -40.25 -37.02 -32.74
CA PRO A 90 -39.06 -36.23 -33.08
C PRO A 90 -38.04 -36.13 -31.94
N ALA A 91 -38.50 -35.98 -30.69
CA ALA A 91 -37.61 -35.94 -29.54
C ALA A 91 -36.89 -37.30 -29.31
N LEU A 92 -37.60 -38.41 -29.52
CA LEU A 92 -37.02 -39.74 -29.38
C LEU A 92 -36.07 -40.08 -30.55
N TYR A 93 -36.38 -39.62 -31.76
CA TYR A 93 -35.50 -39.74 -32.92
C TYR A 93 -34.18 -38.99 -32.67
N PHE A 94 -34.23 -37.73 -32.23
CA PHE A 94 -33.04 -36.95 -31.90
C PHE A 94 -32.19 -37.63 -30.80
N ARG A 95 -32.84 -38.16 -29.76
CA ARG A 95 -32.16 -38.91 -28.70
C ARG A 95 -31.51 -40.20 -29.24
N SER A 96 -32.19 -40.94 -30.12
CA SER A 96 -31.63 -42.15 -30.73
C SER A 96 -30.42 -41.87 -31.60
N PHE A 97 -30.42 -40.72 -32.31
CA PHE A 97 -29.26 -40.25 -33.06
C PHE A 97 -28.08 -39.94 -32.13
N LEU A 98 -28.28 -39.14 -31.09
CA LEU A 98 -27.23 -38.82 -30.11
C LEU A 98 -26.68 -40.08 -29.41
N GLN A 99 -27.57 -40.99 -28.99
CA GLN A 99 -27.16 -42.27 -28.38
C GLN A 99 -26.34 -43.11 -29.36
N THR A 100 -26.72 -43.18 -30.64
CA THR A 100 -25.96 -43.92 -31.64
C THR A 100 -24.57 -43.31 -31.88
N VAL A 101 -24.47 -41.98 -31.96
CA VAL A 101 -23.18 -41.28 -32.13
C VAL A 101 -22.27 -41.48 -30.92
N LEU A 102 -22.79 -41.28 -29.69
CA LEU A 102 -22.04 -41.48 -28.46
C LEU A 102 -21.66 -42.94 -28.23
N PHE A 103 -22.52 -43.88 -28.61
CA PHE A 103 -22.22 -45.31 -28.53
C PHE A 103 -21.13 -45.70 -29.52
N ASN A 104 -21.15 -45.18 -30.75
CA ASN A 104 -20.08 -45.39 -31.73
C ASN A 104 -18.75 -44.77 -31.24
N MET A 105 -18.79 -43.57 -30.64
CA MET A 105 -17.63 -42.94 -30.01
C MET A 105 -17.11 -43.77 -28.83
N GLY A 106 -18.01 -44.30 -27.99
CA GLY A 106 -17.66 -45.18 -26.87
C GLY A 106 -17.02 -46.48 -27.34
N ARG A 107 -17.55 -47.10 -28.41
CA ARG A 107 -16.94 -48.29 -29.03
C ARG A 107 -15.56 -48.01 -29.59
N PHE A 108 -15.36 -46.84 -30.20
CA PHE A 108 -14.04 -46.40 -30.67
C PHE A 108 -13.05 -46.21 -29.51
N ILE A 109 -13.47 -45.56 -28.42
CA ILE A 109 -12.66 -45.39 -27.20
C ILE A 109 -12.34 -46.76 -26.57
N GLN A 110 -13.32 -47.68 -26.50
CA GLN A 110 -13.10 -49.02 -25.94
C GLN A 110 -12.13 -49.85 -26.79
N ALA A 111 -12.20 -49.76 -28.12
CA ALA A 111 -11.30 -50.45 -29.04
C ALA A 111 -9.86 -49.90 -29.00
N HIS A 112 -9.68 -48.60 -28.76
CA HIS A 112 -8.38 -47.92 -28.78
C HIS A 112 -8.02 -47.23 -27.44
N SER A 113 -8.48 -47.80 -26.32
CA SER A 113 -8.40 -47.18 -24.98
C SER A 113 -7.01 -46.63 -24.60
N PRO A 114 -5.90 -47.41 -24.67
CA PRO A 114 -4.59 -46.90 -24.24
C PRO A 114 -4.05 -45.79 -25.15
N ILE A 115 -4.35 -45.85 -26.46
CA ILE A 115 -3.89 -44.87 -27.44
C ILE A 115 -4.62 -43.54 -27.23
N VAL A 116 -5.94 -43.58 -27.07
CA VAL A 116 -6.76 -42.37 -26.84
C VAL A 116 -6.38 -41.68 -25.53
N ILE A 117 -6.17 -42.44 -24.45
CA ILE A 117 -5.74 -41.88 -23.16
C ILE A 117 -4.34 -41.27 -23.28
N MET A 118 -3.38 -41.97 -23.89
CA MET A 118 -2.02 -41.46 -24.08
C MET A 118 -2.01 -40.15 -24.87
N ILE A 119 -2.69 -40.10 -26.01
CA ILE A 119 -2.78 -38.88 -26.84
C ILE A 119 -3.46 -37.76 -26.05
N GLY A 120 -4.56 -38.04 -25.35
CA GLY A 120 -5.26 -37.06 -24.52
C GLY A 120 -4.37 -36.48 -23.41
N MET A 121 -3.61 -37.33 -22.71
CA MET A 121 -2.69 -36.89 -21.67
C MET A 121 -1.53 -36.07 -22.23
N ILE A 122 -1.00 -36.41 -23.41
CA ILE A 122 0.04 -35.64 -24.09
C ILE A 122 -0.48 -34.24 -24.45
N VAL A 123 -1.69 -34.15 -25.02
CA VAL A 123 -2.31 -32.86 -25.38
C VAL A 123 -2.53 -31.99 -24.13
N LEU A 124 -3.05 -32.58 -23.05
CA LEU A 124 -3.23 -31.87 -21.77
C LEU A 124 -1.90 -31.40 -21.17
N PHE A 125 -0.85 -32.22 -21.27
CA PHE A 125 0.49 -31.85 -20.80
C PHE A 125 1.05 -30.67 -21.60
N ILE A 126 0.87 -30.65 -22.93
CA ILE A 126 1.29 -29.52 -23.77
C ILE A 126 0.57 -28.23 -23.35
N PHE A 127 -0.74 -28.27 -23.09
CA PHE A 127 -1.46 -27.11 -22.58
C PHE A 127 -0.98 -26.67 -21.19
N ALA A 128 -0.62 -27.61 -20.31
CA ALA A 128 -0.08 -27.29 -19.00
C ALA A 128 1.28 -26.58 -19.06
N VAL A 129 2.13 -26.89 -20.05
CA VAL A 129 3.39 -26.17 -20.28
C VAL A 129 3.15 -24.69 -20.59
N GLY A 130 2.06 -24.36 -21.29
CA GLY A 130 1.67 -22.98 -21.59
C GLY A 130 1.35 -22.13 -20.35
N LEU A 131 1.11 -22.74 -19.18
CA LEU A 131 0.90 -22.01 -17.92
C LEU A 131 2.18 -21.35 -17.40
N LYS A 132 3.36 -21.71 -17.90
CA LYS A 132 4.63 -21.08 -17.49
C LYS A 132 4.69 -19.59 -17.85
N ASP A 133 4.08 -19.22 -18.98
CA ASP A 133 4.10 -17.84 -19.48
C ASP A 133 2.95 -16.99 -18.91
N ALA A 134 2.20 -17.52 -17.94
CA ALA A 134 1.13 -16.78 -17.28
C ALA A 134 1.72 -15.69 -16.38
N THR A 135 1.59 -14.43 -16.82
CA THR A 135 1.90 -13.26 -16.00
C THR A 135 0.71 -12.90 -15.13
N ILE A 136 0.94 -12.70 -13.83
CA ILE A 136 -0.10 -12.21 -12.92
C ILE A 136 0.00 -10.69 -12.91
N GLU A 137 -1.06 -10.03 -13.37
CA GLU A 137 -1.19 -8.58 -13.26
C GLU A 137 -1.45 -8.20 -11.80
N THR A 138 -0.56 -7.37 -11.23
CA THR A 138 -0.68 -6.89 -9.83
C THR A 138 -0.99 -5.40 -9.73
N ASP A 139 -1.19 -4.74 -10.87
CA ASP A 139 -1.48 -3.30 -10.94
C ASP A 139 -2.98 -3.06 -10.71
N ILE A 140 -3.31 -2.36 -9.63
CA ILE A 140 -4.69 -2.07 -9.24
C ILE A 140 -5.44 -1.30 -10.34
N ASP A 141 -4.77 -0.39 -11.04
CA ASP A 141 -5.39 0.48 -12.03
C ASP A 141 -5.76 -0.29 -13.31
N LYS A 142 -5.05 -1.37 -13.61
CA LYS A 142 -5.37 -2.27 -14.73
C LYS A 142 -6.48 -3.25 -14.36
N LEU A 143 -6.57 -3.64 -13.08
CA LEU A 143 -7.54 -4.63 -12.59
C LEU A 143 -8.94 -4.05 -12.37
N TRP A 144 -9.04 -2.80 -11.89
CA TRP A 144 -10.31 -2.21 -11.47
C TRP A 144 -10.96 -1.28 -12.50
N VAL A 145 -10.18 -0.70 -13.43
CA VAL A 145 -10.72 0.19 -14.46
C VAL A 145 -11.33 -0.64 -15.60
N GLN A 146 -12.58 -0.33 -15.95
CA GLN A 146 -13.26 -0.97 -17.08
C GLN A 146 -12.53 -0.66 -18.40
N LYS A 147 -12.14 -1.70 -19.14
CA LYS A 147 -11.56 -1.57 -20.48
C LYS A 147 -12.61 -1.02 -21.46
N HIS A 148 -12.20 -0.08 -22.32
CA HIS A 148 -13.04 0.56 -23.35
C HIS A 148 -14.22 1.39 -22.78
N GLY A 149 -14.08 1.92 -21.57
CA GLY A 149 -15.00 2.92 -21.01
C GLY A 149 -14.42 4.34 -21.10
N ARG A 150 -15.24 5.35 -20.84
CA ARG A 150 -14.82 6.77 -20.85
C ARG A 150 -13.56 7.04 -20.01
N LEU A 151 -13.49 6.47 -18.80
CA LEU A 151 -12.34 6.64 -17.90
C LEU A 151 -11.05 6.06 -18.50
N HIS A 152 -11.16 4.98 -19.27
CA HIS A 152 -10.01 4.39 -19.97
C HIS A 152 -9.48 5.35 -21.04
N ASP A 153 -10.39 5.92 -21.84
CA ASP A 153 -10.03 6.85 -22.92
C ASP A 153 -9.44 8.17 -22.36
N GLU A 154 -10.02 8.70 -21.28
CA GLU A 154 -9.49 9.87 -20.57
C GLU A 154 -8.07 9.60 -20.03
N ARG A 155 -7.84 8.41 -19.47
CA ARG A 155 -6.52 8.00 -18.99
C ARG A 155 -5.51 7.85 -20.13
N GLU A 156 -5.88 7.20 -21.24
CA GLU A 156 -5.02 7.10 -22.42
C GLU A 156 -4.69 8.47 -23.01
N TYR A 157 -5.64 9.41 -23.00
CA TYR A 157 -5.40 10.79 -23.39
C TYR A 157 -4.37 11.46 -22.48
N VAL A 158 -4.54 11.40 -21.15
CA VAL A 158 -3.58 11.99 -20.19
C VAL A 158 -2.19 11.36 -20.36
N LYS A 159 -2.11 10.03 -20.50
CA LYS A 159 -0.86 9.31 -20.74
C LYS A 159 -0.17 9.77 -22.02
N SER A 160 -0.91 9.88 -23.12
CA SER A 160 -0.35 10.29 -24.41
C SER A 160 0.06 11.75 -24.42
N ALA A 161 -0.71 12.64 -23.78
CA ALA A 161 -0.36 14.04 -23.60
C ALA A 161 0.95 14.18 -22.79
N PHE A 162 1.03 13.50 -21.65
CA PHE A 162 2.23 13.53 -20.81
C PHE A 162 3.45 12.93 -21.52
N LYS A 163 3.28 11.79 -22.20
CA LYS A 163 4.33 11.18 -23.04
C LYS A 163 4.82 12.13 -24.12
N SER A 164 3.91 12.87 -24.77
CA SER A 164 4.29 13.84 -25.81
C SER A 164 5.09 15.01 -25.24
N GLU A 165 4.84 15.40 -23.99
CA GLU A 165 5.60 16.45 -23.29
C GLU A 165 7.01 15.99 -22.93
N ILE A 166 7.16 14.76 -22.41
CA ILE A 166 8.48 14.15 -22.15
C ILE A 166 9.29 14.09 -23.45
N LEU A 167 8.68 13.55 -24.52
CA LEU A 167 9.35 13.43 -25.82
C LEU A 167 9.77 14.80 -26.37
N ARG A 168 8.94 15.83 -26.18
CA ARG A 168 9.26 17.20 -26.58
C ARG A 168 10.47 17.72 -25.80
N ASN A 169 10.50 17.57 -24.49
CA ASN A 169 11.61 18.05 -23.64
C ASN A 169 12.93 17.34 -23.96
N GLU A 170 12.90 16.01 -24.15
CA GLU A 170 14.09 15.26 -24.58
C GLU A 170 14.59 15.70 -25.97
N GLU A 171 13.68 16.02 -26.89
CA GLU A 171 14.04 16.49 -28.23
C GLU A 171 14.66 17.89 -28.18
N TRP A 172 14.16 18.78 -27.32
CA TRP A 172 14.76 20.08 -27.01
C TRP A 172 16.15 19.94 -26.36
N GLU A 173 16.32 19.02 -25.41
CA GLU A 173 17.63 18.74 -24.82
C GLU A 173 18.60 18.20 -25.87
N LYS A 174 18.18 17.27 -26.74
CA LYS A 174 19.04 16.76 -27.82
C LYS A 174 19.38 17.84 -28.86
N LEU A 175 18.51 18.82 -29.08
CA LEU A 175 18.79 19.98 -29.92
C LEU A 175 19.80 20.93 -29.26
N ASN A 176 19.72 21.12 -27.93
CA ASN A 176 20.66 21.93 -27.16
C ASN A 176 22.00 21.21 -26.85
N LEU A 177 22.01 19.87 -26.77
CA LEU A 177 23.21 19.04 -26.59
C LEU A 177 23.92 18.73 -27.91
N LYS A 178 23.23 18.84 -29.06
CA LYS A 178 23.86 18.77 -30.39
C LYS A 178 24.85 19.90 -30.66
N SER A 179 24.84 20.98 -29.88
CA SER A 179 25.92 21.97 -29.90
C SER A 179 27.15 21.58 -29.07
N MET A 180 27.17 20.44 -28.34
CA MET A 180 28.32 20.07 -27.50
C MET A 180 28.75 18.58 -27.47
N ALA A 181 28.01 17.61 -28.02
CA ALA A 181 28.47 16.21 -27.95
C ALA A 181 28.31 15.43 -29.26
N ASN A 182 29.41 15.34 -30.00
CA ASN A 182 29.62 14.34 -31.04
C ASN A 182 30.41 13.18 -30.41
N LYS A 183 29.74 12.07 -30.06
CA LYS A 183 30.28 10.69 -30.02
C LYS A 183 29.22 9.71 -29.49
N ASN A 184 28.89 8.75 -30.36
CA ASN A 184 28.42 7.39 -30.12
C ASN A 184 27.70 7.08 -28.79
N GLY A 185 26.39 6.90 -28.88
CA GLY A 185 25.59 6.22 -27.86
C GLY A 185 24.28 5.76 -28.46
N SER A 186 24.23 4.51 -28.92
CA SER A 186 22.98 3.81 -29.17
C SER A 186 22.26 3.62 -27.83
N GLY A 187 21.01 4.07 -27.72
CA GLY A 187 20.22 3.88 -26.51
C GLY A 187 18.92 4.65 -26.55
N PHE A 188 18.06 4.39 -27.54
CA PHE A 188 16.66 4.76 -27.43
C PHE A 188 15.89 3.50 -27.07
N SER A 189 15.88 3.17 -25.77
CA SER A 189 14.91 2.23 -25.24
C SER A 189 13.53 2.86 -25.43
N THR A 190 12.63 2.09 -26.02
CA THR A 190 11.20 2.31 -25.92
C THR A 190 10.86 2.71 -24.50
N ILE A 191 10.35 3.93 -24.29
CA ILE A 191 9.75 4.30 -23.00
C ILE A 191 8.71 3.23 -22.71
N ASN A 192 9.00 2.37 -21.72
CA ASN A 192 8.10 1.30 -21.32
C ASN A 192 6.75 1.95 -20.99
N GLU A 193 5.67 1.41 -21.56
CA GLU A 193 4.34 1.98 -21.37
C GLU A 193 3.95 2.12 -19.90
N ASP A 194 4.49 1.24 -19.06
CA ASP A 194 4.30 1.23 -17.61
C ASP A 194 5.03 2.37 -16.91
N LEU A 195 6.17 2.81 -17.44
CA LEU A 195 6.95 3.92 -16.89
C LEU A 195 6.32 5.28 -17.24
N ALA A 196 5.75 5.40 -18.44
CA ALA A 196 4.93 6.54 -18.82
C ALA A 196 3.63 6.64 -18.00
N ASN A 197 3.07 5.49 -17.57
CA ASN A 197 1.92 5.47 -16.66
C ASN A 197 2.30 6.01 -15.27
N LYS A 198 3.43 5.57 -14.70
CA LYS A 198 3.90 6.01 -13.38
C LYS A 198 4.37 7.46 -13.35
N ALA A 199 4.84 7.99 -14.48
CA ALA A 199 5.42 9.33 -14.53
C ALA A 199 4.38 10.47 -14.43
N GLY A 200 3.09 10.19 -14.65
CA GLY A 200 1.98 11.14 -14.44
C GLY A 200 1.20 10.93 -13.14
N GLN A 201 1.60 9.98 -12.29
CA GLN A 201 0.91 9.69 -11.02
C GLN A 201 1.63 10.40 -9.87
N GLU A 202 0.88 11.24 -9.14
CA GLU A 202 1.35 11.83 -7.90
C GLU A 202 1.54 10.73 -6.85
N GLN A 203 2.79 10.52 -6.45
CA GLN A 203 3.13 9.56 -5.40
C GLN A 203 3.23 10.28 -4.06
N PHE A 204 2.91 9.57 -2.99
CA PHE A 204 2.88 10.14 -1.65
C PHE A 204 3.46 9.18 -0.63
N LEU A 205 3.93 9.76 0.47
CA LEU A 205 4.27 9.05 1.71
C LEU A 205 3.37 9.60 2.79
N MET A 206 2.55 8.75 3.37
CA MET A 206 1.59 9.11 4.39
C MET A 206 1.95 8.44 5.71
N LEU A 207 1.94 9.23 6.77
CA LEU A 207 2.09 8.80 8.15
C LEU A 207 0.80 9.13 8.90
N ILE A 208 0.11 8.09 9.35
CA ILE A 208 -1.06 8.23 10.21
C ILE A 208 -0.66 7.83 11.62
N GLN A 209 -0.97 8.68 12.59
CA GLN A 209 -0.84 8.37 14.01
C GLN A 209 -2.22 8.32 14.66
N THR A 210 -2.50 7.23 15.36
CA THR A 210 -3.75 7.04 16.11
C THR A 210 -3.56 7.22 17.61
N ALA A 211 -4.64 7.41 18.37
CA ALA A 211 -4.56 7.48 19.82
C ALA A 211 -4.13 6.14 20.43
N LYS A 212 -3.27 6.18 21.46
CA LYS A 212 -2.74 4.98 22.14
C LYS A 212 -3.83 4.06 22.71
N LYS A 213 -4.96 4.64 23.11
CA LYS A 213 -6.14 3.91 23.60
C LYS A 213 -7.28 4.09 22.59
N ARG A 214 -8.05 3.02 22.37
CA ARG A 214 -9.23 3.06 21.52
C ARG A 214 -10.24 4.09 22.05
N GLY A 215 -10.63 5.05 21.21
CA GLY A 215 -11.50 6.17 21.58
C GLY A 215 -10.84 7.28 22.42
N GLY A 216 -9.51 7.22 22.60
CA GLY A 216 -8.72 8.26 23.24
C GLY A 216 -8.53 9.49 22.34
N THR A 217 -8.02 10.57 22.92
CA THR A 217 -7.74 11.83 22.21
C THR A 217 -6.24 12.04 22.09
N ILE A 218 -5.80 12.56 20.95
CA ILE A 218 -4.40 12.97 20.74
C ILE A 218 -4.13 14.23 21.56
N GLY A 219 -3.17 14.15 22.49
CA GLY A 219 -2.70 15.26 23.31
C GLY A 219 -1.32 15.74 22.91
N LYS A 220 -0.68 16.48 23.81
CA LYS A 220 0.66 17.06 23.61
C LYS A 220 1.73 16.00 23.37
N GLU A 221 1.75 14.94 24.17
CA GLU A 221 2.74 13.86 24.06
C GLU A 221 2.64 13.13 22.72
N GLU A 222 1.42 12.90 22.25
CA GLU A 222 1.18 12.31 20.94
C GLU A 222 1.61 13.24 19.80
N PHE A 223 1.40 14.55 19.89
CA PHE A 223 1.93 15.50 18.90
C PHE A 223 3.46 15.55 18.86
N LEU A 224 4.10 15.54 20.03
CA LEU A 224 5.57 15.50 20.12
C LEU A 224 6.13 14.19 19.55
N LEU A 225 5.41 13.07 19.72
CA LEU A 225 5.77 11.82 19.05
C LEU A 225 5.67 11.97 17.53
N HIS A 226 4.59 12.58 17.03
CA HIS A 226 4.39 12.76 15.59
C HIS A 226 5.46 13.65 14.96
N GLU A 227 5.78 14.77 15.62
CA GLU A 227 6.86 15.68 15.26
C GLU A 227 8.20 14.94 15.18
N LYS A 228 8.55 14.21 16.25
CA LYS A 228 9.79 13.45 16.31
C LYS A 228 9.87 12.42 15.20
N THR A 229 8.82 11.63 14.98
CA THR A 229 8.82 10.63 13.90
C THR A 229 8.92 11.30 12.53
N MET A 230 8.25 12.43 12.29
CA MET A 230 8.37 13.19 11.05
C MET A 230 9.79 13.74 10.83
N SER A 231 10.46 14.22 11.89
CA SER A 231 11.84 14.68 11.84
C SER A 231 12.84 13.53 11.65
N GLU A 232 12.56 12.35 12.17
CA GLU A 232 13.37 11.15 11.90
C GLU A 232 13.21 10.73 10.43
N ILE A 233 11.98 10.77 9.89
CA ILE A 233 11.69 10.47 8.48
C ILE A 233 12.41 11.44 7.53
N SER A 234 12.46 12.75 7.85
CA SER A 234 13.13 13.74 7.00
C SER A 234 14.63 13.49 6.89
N GLN A 235 15.23 12.86 7.90
CA GLN A 235 16.65 12.53 7.98
C GLN A 235 16.98 11.13 7.41
N LEU A 236 15.98 10.34 7.02
CA LEU A 236 16.21 9.02 6.43
C LEU A 236 16.94 9.14 5.09
N SER A 237 17.91 8.25 4.92
CA SER A 237 18.61 8.05 3.66
C SER A 237 18.72 6.57 3.33
N ILE A 238 18.69 6.25 2.04
CA ILE A 238 18.97 4.91 1.53
C ILE A 238 20.26 4.92 0.71
N GLU A 239 20.97 3.80 0.72
CA GLU A 239 22.09 3.56 -0.18
C GLU A 239 21.61 2.70 -1.35
N LEU A 240 21.68 3.24 -2.57
CA LEU A 240 21.32 2.53 -3.79
C LEU A 240 22.20 2.99 -4.94
N PHE A 241 22.71 2.04 -5.73
CA PHE A 241 23.62 2.29 -6.86
C PHE A 241 24.90 3.03 -6.46
N ASN A 242 25.46 2.70 -5.29
CA ASN A 242 26.65 3.35 -4.73
C ASN A 242 26.48 4.86 -4.44
N GLN A 243 25.24 5.31 -4.28
CA GLN A 243 24.89 6.68 -3.92
C GLN A 243 23.92 6.73 -2.74
N THR A 244 23.97 7.83 -1.99
CA THR A 244 23.05 8.10 -0.88
C THR A 244 21.87 8.96 -1.36
N TRP A 245 20.66 8.50 -1.10
CA TRP A 245 19.41 9.15 -1.49
C TRP A 245 18.63 9.59 -0.26
N LYS A 246 18.41 10.89 -0.12
CA LYS A 246 17.64 11.53 0.96
C LYS A 246 16.23 11.86 0.50
N LEU A 247 15.34 12.18 1.45
CA LEU A 247 13.99 12.65 1.14
C LEU A 247 14.00 13.89 0.22
N THR A 248 14.96 14.80 0.40
CA THR A 248 15.10 16.02 -0.42
C THR A 248 15.42 15.76 -1.90
N ASP A 249 15.92 14.56 -2.24
CA ASP A 249 16.21 14.15 -3.61
C ASP A 249 14.96 13.65 -4.34
N ILE A 250 13.99 13.08 -3.60
CA ILE A 250 12.80 12.42 -4.16
C ILE A 250 11.49 13.18 -3.93
N CYS A 251 11.45 14.11 -2.97
CA CYS A 251 10.22 14.83 -2.65
C CYS A 251 9.84 15.83 -3.75
N PHE A 252 8.57 16.18 -3.81
CA PHE A 252 8.09 17.27 -4.65
C PHE A 252 8.55 18.61 -4.06
N LYS A 253 9.22 19.42 -4.89
CA LYS A 253 9.64 20.79 -4.54
C LYS A 253 8.94 21.76 -5.49
N PRO A 254 8.40 22.88 -5.01
CA PRO A 254 7.86 23.89 -5.88
C PRO A 254 8.96 24.46 -6.78
N ALA A 255 8.60 24.85 -8.00
CA ALA A 255 9.54 25.49 -8.92
C ALA A 255 10.05 26.79 -8.31
N ALA A 256 11.36 27.03 -8.39
CA ALA A 256 11.93 28.30 -8.00
C ALA A 256 11.40 29.41 -8.94
N PRO A 257 11.09 30.60 -8.41
CA PRO A 257 10.74 31.74 -9.26
C PRO A 257 11.90 32.11 -10.17
N ASP A 258 11.60 32.50 -11.41
CA ASP A 258 12.60 33.02 -12.34
C ASP A 258 12.95 34.46 -11.93
N ILE A 259 14.21 34.66 -11.52
CA ILE A 259 14.71 35.95 -11.03
C ILE A 259 15.64 36.53 -12.10
N PRO A 260 15.54 37.86 -12.39
CA PRO A 260 16.44 38.55 -13.31
C PRO A 260 17.93 38.32 -13.01
N ASP A 261 18.76 38.36 -14.05
CA ASP A 261 20.13 37.82 -14.05
C ASP A 261 21.08 38.43 -12.99
N ASP A 262 20.85 39.67 -12.55
CA ASP A 262 21.75 40.42 -11.66
C ASP A 262 22.01 39.73 -10.29
N LEU A 263 21.06 38.93 -9.80
CA LEU A 263 21.16 38.20 -8.52
C LEU A 263 20.95 36.68 -8.68
N LYS A 264 20.78 36.20 -9.91
CA LYS A 264 20.36 34.84 -10.22
C LYS A 264 21.31 33.79 -9.65
N VAL A 265 22.62 33.97 -9.77
CA VAL A 265 23.60 32.96 -9.29
C VAL A 265 23.59 32.81 -7.76
N LEU A 266 23.42 33.92 -7.03
CA LEU A 266 23.39 33.91 -5.57
C LEU A 266 22.05 33.36 -5.04
N PHE A 267 20.95 33.84 -5.60
CA PHE A 267 19.61 33.42 -5.21
C PHE A 267 19.33 31.98 -5.64
N ASP A 268 19.76 31.52 -6.81
CA ASP A 268 19.48 30.16 -7.27
C ASP A 268 20.09 29.12 -6.33
N LYS A 269 21.34 29.31 -5.88
CA LYS A 269 21.98 28.39 -4.92
C LYS A 269 21.33 28.42 -3.53
N LEU A 270 21.04 29.60 -3.00
CA LEU A 270 20.43 29.75 -1.67
C LEU A 270 18.96 29.31 -1.66
N LEU A 271 18.18 29.73 -2.67
CA LEU A 271 16.76 29.44 -2.78
C LEU A 271 16.52 27.96 -3.09
N LYS A 272 17.29 27.33 -3.99
CA LYS A 272 17.19 25.87 -4.22
C LYS A 272 17.48 25.06 -2.95
N GLY A 273 18.41 25.52 -2.12
CA GLY A 273 18.70 24.90 -0.83
C GLY A 273 17.59 25.12 0.20
N LEU A 274 16.96 26.30 0.19
CA LEU A 274 15.94 26.68 1.17
C LEU A 274 14.53 26.15 0.83
N LEU A 275 14.20 25.93 -0.45
CA LEU A 275 12.88 25.45 -0.87
C LEU A 275 12.59 24.07 -0.26
N PRO A 276 11.62 23.98 0.68
CA PRO A 276 11.34 22.75 1.40
C PRO A 276 10.56 21.77 0.52
N CYS A 277 10.56 20.51 0.94
CA CYS A 277 9.63 19.51 0.40
C CYS A 277 8.20 19.94 0.73
N VAL A 278 7.26 19.75 -0.21
CA VAL A 278 5.85 19.99 0.09
C VAL A 278 5.34 18.88 1.00
N MET A 279 5.00 19.26 2.23
CA MET A 279 4.36 18.40 3.22
C MET A 279 3.02 18.98 3.66
N ILE A 280 2.03 18.10 3.73
CA ILE A 280 0.71 18.40 4.28
C ILE A 280 0.72 17.84 5.69
N THR A 281 0.65 18.69 6.71
CA THR A 281 0.78 18.25 8.10
C THR A 281 0.01 19.14 9.07
N PRO A 282 -0.52 18.60 10.18
CA PRO A 282 -1.02 19.41 11.29
C PRO A 282 0.11 20.17 12.02
N LEU A 283 1.37 19.75 11.88
CA LEU A 283 2.52 20.42 12.49
C LEU A 283 2.73 21.84 11.94
N ASP A 284 2.24 22.13 10.73
CA ASP A 284 2.26 23.47 10.15
C ASP A 284 1.44 24.47 10.98
N CYS A 285 0.48 24.05 11.81
CA CYS A 285 -0.15 24.99 12.74
C CYS A 285 0.79 25.52 13.84
N PHE A 286 1.96 24.90 14.01
CA PHE A 286 2.92 25.13 15.08
C PHE A 286 4.29 25.50 14.51
N TRP A 287 5.16 26.05 15.35
CA TRP A 287 6.55 26.33 14.96
C TRP A 287 7.32 25.03 14.66
N ASP A 288 7.02 23.95 15.37
CA ASP A 288 7.68 22.66 15.22
C ASP A 288 7.55 22.03 13.81
N GLY A 289 6.59 22.48 12.99
CA GLY A 289 6.54 22.14 11.58
C GLY A 289 7.81 22.55 10.80
N ALA A 290 8.61 23.49 11.33
CA ALA A 290 9.89 23.88 10.75
C ALA A 290 10.99 22.81 10.89
N LYS A 291 10.91 21.93 11.92
CA LYS A 291 11.94 20.92 12.20
C LYS A 291 12.07 19.87 11.08
N PRO A 292 10.98 19.24 10.59
CA PRO A 292 11.06 18.28 9.49
C PRO A 292 11.23 18.91 8.10
N ASN A 293 10.99 20.22 7.95
CA ASN A 293 11.03 20.92 6.64
C ASN A 293 12.46 21.18 6.11
N GLY A 294 13.50 20.82 6.85
CA GLY A 294 14.90 21.04 6.46
C GLY A 294 15.28 22.53 6.43
N PRO A 295 16.33 22.94 5.69
CA PRO A 295 17.31 22.13 4.97
C PRO A 295 18.23 21.29 5.89
N ASP A 296 18.55 20.07 5.46
CA ASP A 296 19.44 19.12 6.17
C ASP A 296 20.63 18.68 5.29
N PRO A 297 21.86 19.16 5.55
CA PRO A 297 22.27 20.01 6.67
C PRO A 297 21.84 21.49 6.52
N PRO A 298 21.80 22.24 7.64
CA PRO A 298 21.57 23.69 7.61
C PRO A 298 22.58 24.41 6.71
N ILE A 299 22.14 25.48 6.04
CA ILE A 299 22.97 26.19 5.07
C ILE A 299 23.95 27.10 5.82
N PRO A 300 25.28 26.92 5.69
CA PRO A 300 26.26 27.80 6.31
C PRO A 300 26.32 29.15 5.58
N LEU A 301 26.26 30.24 6.33
CA LEU A 301 26.35 31.62 5.85
C LEU A 301 27.76 32.21 6.00
N ASN A 302 28.81 31.41 5.84
CA ASN A 302 30.19 31.81 6.19
C ASN A 302 30.68 33.14 5.59
N HIS A 303 30.10 33.59 4.46
CA HIS A 303 30.44 34.86 3.80
C HIS A 303 29.39 35.98 3.96
N LEU A 304 28.20 35.67 4.46
CA LEU A 304 27.06 36.61 4.63
C LEU A 304 26.71 36.86 6.10
N ALA A 305 27.19 36.01 7.01
CA ALA A 305 27.00 36.15 8.44
C ALA A 305 27.67 37.45 8.94
N GLY A 306 26.88 38.33 9.54
CA GLY A 306 27.32 39.64 10.03
C GLY A 306 27.17 40.81 9.04
N MET A 307 26.67 40.56 7.82
CA MET A 307 26.29 41.63 6.89
C MET A 307 24.85 42.11 7.11
N LEU A 308 24.00 41.24 7.66
CA LEU A 308 22.58 41.48 7.94
C LEU A 308 22.28 40.98 9.36
N ASP A 309 21.68 41.83 10.19
CA ASP A 309 21.31 41.55 11.59
C ASP A 309 20.09 40.60 11.69
N ALA A 310 19.21 40.59 10.69
CA ALA A 310 18.06 39.69 10.58
C ALA A 310 18.43 38.27 10.16
N LEU A 311 19.69 38.01 9.78
CA LEU A 311 20.14 36.64 9.54
C LEU A 311 20.49 35.96 10.86
N PRO A 312 19.90 34.78 11.16
CA PRO A 312 20.05 34.11 12.43
C PRO A 312 21.43 33.42 12.53
N GLY A 313 22.47 34.17 12.88
CA GLY A 313 23.80 33.63 13.16
C GLY A 313 24.48 32.96 11.94
N PRO A 314 25.32 31.93 12.15
CA PRO A 314 26.15 31.35 11.09
C PRO A 314 25.40 30.35 10.18
N THR A 315 24.20 29.89 10.54
CA THR A 315 23.46 28.86 9.80
C THR A 315 21.99 29.22 9.62
N ILE A 316 21.46 29.02 8.41
CA ILE A 316 20.03 29.20 8.11
C ILE A 316 19.32 27.85 8.13
N SER A 317 18.18 27.81 8.82
CA SER A 317 17.18 26.76 8.74
C SER A 317 15.78 27.37 8.90
N TRP A 318 14.73 26.68 8.44
CA TRP A 318 13.35 27.11 8.70
C TRP A 318 13.04 27.27 10.20
N LYS A 319 13.83 26.61 11.07
CA LYS A 319 13.74 26.71 12.53
C LYS A 319 14.04 28.12 13.06
N ASN A 320 14.99 28.84 12.46
CA ASN A 320 15.48 30.14 12.96
C ASN A 320 15.28 31.31 11.97
N PHE A 321 14.81 31.05 10.75
CA PHE A 321 14.76 32.04 9.68
C PHE A 321 13.42 32.80 9.59
N ASP A 322 13.49 34.13 9.59
CA ASP A 322 12.38 35.04 9.27
C ASP A 322 12.64 35.66 7.87
N PRO A 323 12.02 35.13 6.80
CA PRO A 323 12.29 35.58 5.43
C PRO A 323 11.84 37.03 5.19
N ALA A 324 10.75 37.48 5.82
CA ALA A 324 10.29 38.85 5.66
C ALA A 324 11.27 39.84 6.30
N ALA A 325 11.77 39.56 7.50
CA ALA A 325 12.77 40.40 8.14
C ALA A 325 14.06 40.45 7.32
N ALA A 326 14.58 39.29 6.89
CA ALA A 326 15.81 39.19 6.13
C ALA A 326 15.73 39.93 4.77
N LEU A 327 14.61 39.81 4.05
CA LEU A 327 14.43 40.47 2.75
C LEU A 327 14.27 41.99 2.88
N ASN A 328 13.53 42.47 3.88
CA ASN A 328 13.36 43.91 4.09
C ASN A 328 14.70 44.57 4.47
N GLU A 329 15.49 43.95 5.35
CA GLU A 329 16.80 44.49 5.70
C GLU A 329 17.79 44.46 4.52
N ALA A 330 17.77 43.38 3.72
CA ALA A 330 18.59 43.30 2.52
C ALA A 330 18.21 44.39 1.50
N TYR A 331 16.92 44.71 1.37
CA TYR A 331 16.47 45.82 0.53
C TYR A 331 16.93 47.17 1.07
N ASP A 332 16.82 47.41 2.37
CA ASP A 332 17.23 48.66 3.00
C ASP A 332 18.75 48.88 2.90
N LEU A 333 19.55 47.81 2.96
CA LEU A 333 21.01 47.88 2.87
C LEU A 333 21.54 48.03 1.43
N LEU A 334 20.96 47.27 0.48
CA LEU A 334 21.50 47.16 -0.89
C LEU A 334 20.75 48.01 -1.91
N GLY A 335 19.51 48.44 -1.62
CA GLY A 335 18.69 49.28 -2.50
C GLY A 335 18.39 48.67 -3.88
N ILE A 336 18.42 47.34 -4.00
CA ILE A 336 18.32 46.67 -5.31
C ILE A 336 16.83 46.52 -5.72
N PRO A 337 16.41 47.02 -6.90
CA PRO A 337 15.02 46.95 -7.36
C PRO A 337 14.47 45.52 -7.52
N THR A 338 15.33 44.55 -7.83
CA THR A 338 14.93 43.14 -7.96
C THR A 338 14.47 42.53 -6.63
N LEU A 339 15.01 43.00 -5.50
CA LEU A 339 14.56 42.57 -4.16
C LEU A 339 13.14 43.02 -3.88
N GLU A 340 12.69 44.17 -4.40
CA GLU A 340 11.30 44.61 -4.28
C GLU A 340 10.33 43.62 -4.97
N THR A 341 10.75 43.08 -6.12
CA THR A 341 9.97 42.04 -6.82
C THR A 341 9.89 40.76 -5.99
N VAL A 342 11.00 40.35 -5.38
CA VAL A 342 11.03 39.17 -4.50
C VAL A 342 10.17 39.39 -3.24
N ILE A 343 10.25 40.56 -2.61
CA ILE A 343 9.44 40.92 -1.44
C ILE A 343 7.95 40.90 -1.78
N THR A 344 7.55 41.45 -2.93
CA THR A 344 6.15 41.44 -3.36
C THR A 344 5.65 40.03 -3.67
N LEU A 345 6.49 39.18 -4.27
CA LEU A 345 6.19 37.75 -4.46
C LEU A 345 5.98 37.02 -3.13
N PHE A 346 6.87 37.22 -2.15
CA PHE A 346 6.77 36.61 -0.83
C PHE A 346 5.53 37.09 -0.08
N LYS A 347 5.25 38.40 -0.09
CA LYS A 347 4.03 38.99 0.49
C LYS A 347 2.76 38.43 -0.17
N ARG A 348 2.75 38.28 -1.51
CA ARG A 348 1.61 37.69 -2.23
C ARG A 348 1.41 36.22 -1.89
N ALA A 349 2.49 35.46 -1.73
CA ALA A 349 2.46 34.08 -1.27
C ALA A 349 2.05 33.94 0.21
N GLY A 350 2.09 35.02 0.98
CA GLY A 350 1.85 35.00 2.42
C GLY A 350 3.02 34.37 3.19
N ILE A 351 4.23 34.45 2.63
CA ILE A 351 5.48 34.06 3.29
C ILE A 351 5.91 35.26 4.13
N ASN A 352 5.31 35.40 5.31
CA ASN A 352 5.59 36.47 6.27
C ASN A 352 6.85 36.10 7.09
N ASP A 353 6.68 35.82 8.38
CA ASP A 353 7.71 35.32 9.28
C ASP A 353 7.84 33.79 9.28
N ALA A 354 7.26 33.14 8.25
CA ALA A 354 7.19 31.70 8.05
C ALA A 354 6.67 30.95 9.30
N TYR A 355 7.59 30.35 10.08
CA TYR A 355 7.28 29.59 11.29
C TYR A 355 7.52 30.37 12.59
N GLN A 356 8.21 31.52 12.56
CA GLN A 356 8.70 32.21 13.76
C GLN A 356 7.59 32.77 14.67
N GLY A 357 6.47 33.20 14.09
CA GLY A 357 5.30 33.71 14.83
C GLY A 357 4.31 32.62 15.26
N ARG A 358 4.60 31.34 15.00
CA ARG A 358 3.70 30.23 15.32
C ARG A 358 3.92 29.73 16.75
N PRO A 359 2.87 29.23 17.43
CA PRO A 359 3.02 28.67 18.75
C PRO A 359 3.87 27.38 18.73
N CYS A 360 4.70 27.18 19.74
CA CYS A 360 5.55 26.00 19.92
C CYS A 360 4.76 24.87 20.61
N LEU A 361 4.90 23.61 20.17
CA LEU A 361 4.30 22.44 20.83
C LEU A 361 4.81 22.30 22.27
N GLU A 362 6.09 22.61 22.48
CA GLU A 362 6.75 22.68 23.78
C GLU A 362 7.24 24.11 24.06
N PRO A 363 6.57 24.87 24.94
CA PRO A 363 6.99 26.21 25.36
C PRO A 363 8.42 26.31 25.92
N LEU A 364 8.90 25.25 26.57
CA LEU A 364 10.24 25.18 27.17
C LEU A 364 11.31 24.66 26.19
N ASP A 365 11.01 24.53 24.90
CA ASP A 365 12.01 24.15 23.90
C ASP A 365 13.05 25.28 23.74
N PRO A 366 14.36 25.04 23.93
CA PRO A 366 15.40 26.05 23.79
C PRO A 366 15.49 26.60 22.36
N GLU A 367 15.04 25.84 21.36
CA GLU A 367 14.99 26.28 19.98
C GLU A 367 13.71 27.09 19.67
N CYS A 368 12.71 27.10 20.57
CA CYS A 368 11.46 27.85 20.36
C CYS A 368 11.75 29.37 20.25
N PRO A 369 11.30 30.04 19.18
CA PRO A 369 11.64 31.43 18.94
C PRO A 369 10.93 32.35 19.91
N LYS A 370 11.62 33.42 20.32
CA LYS A 370 11.07 34.46 21.24
C LYS A 370 9.84 35.18 20.69
N LYS A 371 9.66 35.18 19.36
CA LYS A 371 8.51 35.75 18.65
C LYS A 371 7.24 34.90 18.79
N SER A 372 7.38 33.63 19.18
CA SER A 372 6.25 32.72 19.39
C SER A 372 5.37 33.19 20.56
N PRO A 373 4.03 33.18 20.41
CA PRO A 373 3.10 33.71 21.42
C PRO A 373 3.11 32.91 22.73
N ASN A 374 3.60 31.67 22.73
CA ASN A 374 3.65 30.81 23.90
C ASN A 374 5.09 30.45 24.32
N HIS A 375 6.10 31.18 23.83
CA HIS A 375 7.49 31.01 24.26
C HIS A 375 7.62 31.36 25.75
N VAL A 376 8.29 30.48 26.51
CA VAL A 376 8.55 30.69 27.94
C VAL A 376 10.06 30.67 28.17
N ASP A 377 10.59 31.80 28.62
CA ASP A 377 12.00 31.88 29.00
C ASP A 377 12.24 31.11 30.30
N ILE A 378 12.89 29.96 30.18
CA ILE A 378 13.22 29.09 31.32
C ILE A 378 14.05 29.82 32.38
N CYS A 379 14.88 30.80 32.00
CA CYS A 379 15.69 31.55 32.95
C CYS A 379 14.86 32.30 33.99
N THR A 380 13.63 32.68 33.65
CA THR A 380 12.69 33.29 34.60
C THR A 380 12.17 32.30 35.64
N ILE A 381 12.09 31.01 35.26
CA ILE A 381 11.60 29.92 36.12
C ILE A 381 12.71 29.39 37.01
N VAL A 382 13.97 29.40 36.55
CA VAL A 382 15.12 28.84 37.30
C VAL A 382 15.18 29.39 38.73
N ASP A 383 15.04 30.70 38.90
CA ASP A 383 15.11 31.32 40.23
C ASP A 383 13.97 30.88 41.15
N ASP A 384 12.75 30.78 40.64
CA ASP A 384 11.58 30.39 41.43
C ASP A 384 11.57 28.90 41.73
N PHE A 385 12.06 28.08 40.79
CA PHE A 385 12.22 26.64 40.98
C PHE A 385 13.27 26.33 42.05
N LEU A 386 14.40 27.02 42.04
CA LEU A 386 15.44 26.81 43.05
C LEU A 386 14.95 27.20 44.45
N LYS A 387 14.14 28.27 44.59
CA LYS A 387 13.46 28.61 45.85
C LYS A 387 12.49 27.51 46.29
N TYR A 388 11.67 27.01 45.37
CA TYR A 388 10.75 25.90 45.64
C TYR A 388 11.50 24.65 46.12
N ASN A 389 12.59 24.29 45.44
CA ASN A 389 13.41 23.13 45.81
C ASN A 389 14.07 23.30 47.18
N ALA A 390 14.56 24.50 47.51
CA ALA A 390 15.10 24.81 48.84
C ALA A 390 14.02 24.68 49.94
N GLN A 391 12.79 25.13 49.67
CA GLN A 391 11.66 24.97 50.59
C GLN A 391 11.24 23.51 50.80
N HIS A 392 11.52 22.64 49.83
CA HIS A 392 11.22 21.21 49.88
C HIS A 392 12.44 20.36 50.24
N ASN A 393 13.34 20.92 51.05
CA ASN A 393 14.49 20.22 51.63
C ASN A 393 15.48 19.66 50.59
N ASP A 394 15.69 20.41 49.50
CA ASP A 394 16.54 20.05 48.36
C ASP A 394 16.16 18.71 47.72
N LEU A 395 14.86 18.49 47.51
CA LEU A 395 14.28 17.27 46.95
C LEU A 395 14.97 16.79 45.67
N TYR A 396 15.44 17.70 44.82
CA TYR A 396 16.06 17.39 43.53
C TYR A 396 17.59 17.49 43.53
N GLY A 397 18.22 17.68 44.70
CA GLY A 397 19.68 17.64 44.87
C GLY A 397 20.43 18.71 44.10
N PHE A 398 19.95 19.95 44.13
CA PHE A 398 20.63 21.10 43.54
C PHE A 398 21.68 21.70 44.48
N GLY A 399 21.72 21.27 45.75
CA GLY A 399 22.73 21.69 46.72
C GLY A 399 22.60 23.14 47.15
N VAL A 400 21.42 23.75 46.95
CA VAL A 400 21.13 25.12 47.41
C VAL A 400 20.74 25.03 48.89
N GLY A 401 21.74 24.84 49.74
CA GLY A 401 21.56 24.77 51.19
C GLY A 401 20.93 26.05 51.76
N ASN A 402 20.11 25.89 52.79
CA ASN A 402 19.49 26.99 53.54
C ASN A 402 20.54 28.02 54.00
N GLY A 403 20.53 29.18 53.35
CA GLY A 403 21.19 30.39 53.84
C GLY A 403 22.54 30.72 53.19
N ASP A 404 22.52 31.13 51.92
CA ASP A 404 23.40 32.23 51.50
C ASP A 404 22.85 33.54 52.08
N SER A 405 22.91 33.63 53.41
CA SER A 405 22.95 34.91 54.08
C SER A 405 24.27 35.57 53.69
N ILE A 406 24.15 36.59 52.86
CA ILE A 406 24.92 37.83 52.93
C ILE A 406 25.63 37.93 54.30
N SER A 407 26.98 37.86 54.32
CA SER A 407 27.89 38.30 55.41
C SER A 407 28.91 37.30 56.01
N SER A 408 29.05 36.03 55.60
CA SER A 408 30.02 35.13 56.29
C SER A 408 30.99 34.34 55.40
N MET A 409 31.70 35.05 54.52
CA MET A 409 32.99 34.58 53.94
C MET A 409 34.11 35.54 54.34
N LEU A 410 34.17 35.91 55.62
CA LEU A 410 35.33 36.56 56.21
C LEU A 410 35.68 35.83 57.52
N LYS A 411 36.91 35.30 57.58
CA LYS A 411 37.49 34.44 58.61
C LYS A 411 37.06 32.99 58.39
N THR A 412 37.93 32.08 57.97
CA THR A 412 39.20 31.75 58.64
C THR A 412 40.16 31.06 57.67
N HIS A 413 41.30 31.69 57.38
CA HIS A 413 42.52 30.98 56.99
C HIS A 413 43.43 30.96 58.22
N THR A 414 43.63 29.78 58.83
CA THR A 414 44.91 29.41 59.45
C THR A 414 45.01 27.88 59.57
N ASN A 415 46.00 27.38 58.84
CA ASN A 415 46.95 26.32 59.19
C ASN A 415 46.67 24.85 58.78
N GLU A 416 47.56 24.42 57.87
CA GLU A 416 48.32 23.14 57.82
C GLU A 416 47.52 21.83 57.67
N SER A 417 47.87 20.88 56.78
CA SER A 417 49.08 20.62 55.99
C SER A 417 48.79 19.51 54.95
N GLU A 418 49.53 19.55 53.82
CA GLU A 418 49.91 18.43 52.93
C GLU A 418 48.80 17.69 52.12
N SER A 419 48.92 17.38 50.82
CA SER A 419 49.96 17.54 49.80
C SER A 419 49.39 17.19 48.39
N LEU A 420 49.89 17.88 47.34
CA LEU A 420 50.14 17.45 45.94
C LEU A 420 49.01 16.71 45.17
N ASN A 421 48.55 17.06 43.97
CA ASN A 421 49.10 17.84 42.85
C ASN A 421 47.95 18.22 41.90
N SER A 422 47.84 19.49 41.53
CA SER A 422 47.27 19.86 40.22
C SER A 422 47.88 21.18 39.78
N THR A 423 48.69 21.09 38.74
CA THR A 423 49.28 22.17 37.96
C THR A 423 48.19 23.18 37.59
N ALA A 424 48.45 24.44 37.93
CA ALA A 424 47.59 25.57 37.64
C ALA A 424 47.42 25.80 36.13
N LEU A 425 46.20 26.15 35.72
CA LEU A 425 46.00 27.16 34.70
C LEU A 425 44.93 28.13 35.20
N SER A 426 45.43 29.27 35.64
CA SER A 426 44.70 30.47 36.03
C SER A 426 43.84 30.99 34.88
N THR A 427 42.56 31.20 35.16
CA THR A 427 41.85 32.40 34.71
C THR A 427 41.09 32.91 35.92
N ASP A 428 41.60 34.00 36.51
CA ASP A 428 40.89 34.83 37.46
C ASP A 428 39.71 35.49 36.72
N GLU A 429 38.57 34.80 36.66
CA GLU A 429 37.29 35.43 36.37
C GLU A 429 36.86 36.21 37.62
N PRO A 430 36.53 37.51 37.52
CA PRO A 430 36.07 38.28 38.67
C PRO A 430 34.80 37.67 39.25
N PHE A 431 34.73 37.49 40.57
CA PHE A 431 33.53 37.04 41.28
C PHE A 431 32.36 37.97 40.97
N VAL A 432 31.46 37.53 40.07
CA VAL A 432 30.25 38.25 39.69
C VAL A 432 29.18 37.96 40.75
N PRO A 433 28.66 38.97 41.48
CA PRO A 433 27.59 38.75 42.45
C PRO A 433 26.36 38.11 41.79
N PHE A 434 25.78 37.09 42.43
CA PHE A 434 24.65 36.31 41.92
C PHE A 434 23.40 37.13 41.56
N ASP A 435 23.23 38.33 42.13
CA ASP A 435 22.12 39.24 41.83
C ASP A 435 22.36 40.17 40.62
N SER A 436 23.56 40.15 40.03
CA SER A 436 23.87 40.92 38.82
C SER A 436 23.29 40.27 37.55
N PRO A 437 23.08 41.02 36.45
CA PRO A 437 22.57 40.48 35.19
C PRO A 437 23.42 39.34 34.61
N GLN A 438 24.75 39.41 34.78
CA GLN A 438 25.67 38.35 34.36
C GLN A 438 25.61 37.12 35.26
N GLY A 439 25.50 37.29 36.59
CA GLY A 439 25.34 36.17 37.52
C GLY A 439 24.04 35.40 37.32
N LYS A 440 22.95 36.09 36.97
CA LYS A 440 21.66 35.44 36.60
C LYS A 440 21.75 34.62 35.32
N LYS A 441 22.49 35.12 34.33
CA LYS A 441 22.71 34.41 33.06
C LYS A 441 23.51 33.12 33.27
N GLU A 442 24.62 33.20 34.00
CA GLU A 442 25.47 32.04 34.33
C GLU A 442 24.72 30.99 35.16
N LYS A 443 23.93 31.43 36.14
CA LYS A 443 23.05 30.56 36.92
C LYS A 443 21.99 29.87 36.06
N CYS A 444 21.38 30.60 35.13
CA CYS A 444 20.44 30.00 34.19
C CYS A 444 21.12 28.95 33.31
N GLU A 445 22.24 29.28 32.67
CA GLU A 445 22.99 28.36 31.81
C GLU A 445 23.40 27.08 32.56
N LYS A 446 23.71 27.18 33.85
CA LYS A 446 24.08 26.03 34.69
C LYS A 446 22.91 25.12 35.07
N TYR A 447 21.74 25.67 35.36
CA TYR A 447 20.62 24.88 35.94
C TYR A 447 19.43 24.68 35.00
N ALA A 448 19.30 25.45 33.92
CA ALA A 448 18.13 25.45 33.04
C ALA A 448 17.81 24.07 32.48
N ASP A 449 18.78 23.37 31.88
CA ASP A 449 18.54 22.08 31.25
C ASP A 449 18.08 21.00 32.24
N ARG A 450 18.66 21.01 33.44
CA ARG A 450 18.30 20.05 34.50
C ARG A 450 16.91 20.34 35.06
N ILE A 451 16.58 21.61 35.29
CA ILE A 451 15.24 22.04 35.71
C ILE A 451 14.21 21.74 34.62
N ARG A 452 14.54 21.99 33.35
CA ARG A 452 13.71 21.64 32.19
C ARG A 452 13.35 20.17 32.20
N GLN A 453 14.33 19.28 32.32
CA GLN A 453 14.11 17.83 32.35
C GLN A 453 13.19 17.41 33.50
N ILE A 454 13.37 18.01 34.69
CA ILE A 454 12.51 17.74 35.84
C ILE A 454 11.07 18.20 35.55
N LEU A 455 10.88 19.41 35.04
CA LEU A 455 9.56 19.93 34.67
C LEU A 455 8.90 19.05 33.60
N LEU A 456 9.63 18.59 32.59
CA LEU A 456 9.09 17.70 31.56
C LEU A 456 8.75 16.29 32.09
N SER A 457 9.38 15.85 33.17
CA SER A 457 9.13 14.53 33.78
C SER A 457 7.91 14.49 34.69
N ASP A 458 7.55 15.61 35.33
CA ASP A 458 6.42 15.71 36.26
C ASP A 458 5.38 16.71 35.76
N LYS A 459 4.24 16.19 35.29
CA LYS A 459 3.14 16.99 34.76
C LYS A 459 2.56 17.98 35.77
N ASN A 460 2.51 17.63 37.06
CA ASN A 460 1.94 18.53 38.07
C ASN A 460 2.85 19.73 38.30
N LEU A 461 4.16 19.48 38.32
CA LEU A 461 5.19 20.50 38.46
C LEU A 461 5.26 21.38 37.20
N TYR A 462 5.18 20.76 36.03
CA TYR A 462 5.05 21.48 34.76
C TYR A 462 3.87 22.45 34.78
N ASP A 463 2.69 21.96 35.18
CA ASP A 463 1.46 22.74 35.19
C ASP A 463 1.46 23.85 36.25
N SER A 464 2.24 23.72 37.33
CA SER A 464 2.37 24.73 38.38
C SER A 464 3.34 25.86 38.03
N PHE A 465 4.44 25.55 37.33
CA PHE A 465 5.46 26.54 36.97
C PHE A 465 5.18 27.24 35.64
N LEU A 466 4.45 26.61 34.72
CA LEU A 466 4.11 27.25 33.45
C LEU A 466 2.85 28.11 33.57
N PRO A 467 2.88 29.34 33.03
CA PRO A 467 1.71 30.21 33.05
C PRO A 467 0.60 29.67 32.15
N ALA A 468 -0.66 29.97 32.48
CA ALA A 468 -1.81 29.45 31.72
C ALA A 468 -1.81 29.83 30.23
N TRP A 469 -1.24 30.98 29.86
CA TRP A 469 -1.17 31.45 28.48
C TRP A 469 -0.19 30.65 27.59
N SER A 470 0.76 29.91 28.19
CA SER A 470 1.69 29.10 27.41
C SER A 470 1.08 27.78 26.92
N LYS A 471 -0.04 27.36 27.53
CA LYS A 471 -0.75 26.13 27.20
C LYS A 471 -1.61 26.32 25.96
N ILE A 472 -1.47 25.40 24.99
CA ILE A 472 -2.23 25.43 23.75
C ILE A 472 -3.39 24.45 23.82
N ASP A 473 -4.57 24.91 23.41
CA ASP A 473 -5.68 24.05 23.06
C ASP A 473 -5.54 23.58 21.60
N PHE A 474 -5.08 22.33 21.43
CA PHE A 474 -4.87 21.72 20.11
C PHE A 474 -6.14 21.68 19.27
N ALA A 475 -7.28 21.35 19.88
CA ALA A 475 -8.55 21.20 19.17
C ALA A 475 -9.03 22.56 18.61
N LYS A 476 -8.86 23.63 19.41
CA LYS A 476 -9.12 24.99 18.96
C LYS A 476 -8.12 25.46 17.88
N LYS A 477 -6.84 25.11 18.02
CA LYS A 477 -5.79 25.55 17.08
C LYS A 477 -5.91 24.90 15.70
N LEU A 478 -6.37 23.65 15.64
CA LEU A 478 -6.55 22.87 14.42
C LEU A 478 -7.92 23.08 13.75
N SER A 479 -8.82 23.86 14.38
CA SER A 479 -10.14 24.13 13.84
C SER A 479 -10.07 25.02 12.59
N GLY A 480 -10.73 24.59 11.50
CA GLY A 480 -10.73 25.24 10.20
C GLY A 480 -9.65 24.69 9.27
N SER A 481 -8.46 25.27 9.32
CA SER A 481 -7.33 24.87 8.45
C SER A 481 -5.98 25.24 9.08
N CYS A 482 -4.98 24.38 8.90
CA CYS A 482 -3.58 24.76 9.09
C CYS A 482 -3.03 25.45 7.84
N LYS A 483 -2.06 26.34 8.04
CA LYS A 483 -1.41 27.05 6.95
C LYS A 483 0.07 26.68 6.94
N GLY A 484 0.61 26.23 5.81
CA GLY A 484 2.05 26.03 5.62
C GLY A 484 2.83 27.34 5.58
N PHE A 485 4.12 27.30 5.23
CA PHE A 485 4.98 28.50 5.19
C PHE A 485 4.48 29.59 4.22
N ALA A 486 3.78 29.19 3.14
CA ALA A 486 3.11 30.09 2.20
C ALA A 486 1.60 30.15 2.48
N GLU A 487 1.19 31.01 3.43
CA GLU A 487 -0.16 31.02 3.99
C GLU A 487 -1.32 31.16 2.98
N ASN A 488 -1.07 31.76 1.82
CA ASN A 488 -2.12 31.99 0.81
C ASN A 488 -2.30 30.80 -0.15
N PHE A 489 -1.30 29.94 -0.29
CA PHE A 489 -1.32 28.82 -1.24
C PHE A 489 -1.33 27.46 -0.55
N MET A 490 -0.67 27.35 0.60
CA MET A 490 -0.56 26.10 1.37
C MET A 490 -1.53 26.14 2.54
N ARG A 491 -2.81 25.85 2.25
CA ARG A 491 -3.86 25.74 3.27
C ARG A 491 -4.37 24.31 3.34
N TRP A 492 -4.20 23.69 4.49
CA TRP A 492 -4.54 22.31 4.77
C TRP A 492 -5.86 22.28 5.57
N PRO A 493 -6.99 21.90 4.96
CA PRO A 493 -8.25 21.77 5.67
C PRO A 493 -8.13 20.75 6.81
N GLN A 494 -8.84 20.99 7.91
CA GLN A 494 -8.81 20.09 9.07
C GLN A 494 -9.12 18.63 8.70
N ASP A 495 -10.05 18.38 7.77
CA ASP A 495 -10.48 17.02 7.42
C ASP A 495 -9.41 16.23 6.64
N LEU A 496 -8.32 16.89 6.20
CA LEU A 496 -7.16 16.27 5.55
C LEU A 496 -6.04 15.90 6.53
N ILE A 497 -6.00 16.55 7.71
CA ILE A 497 -4.86 16.44 8.65
C ILE A 497 -5.25 15.79 9.99
N ILE A 498 -6.54 15.73 10.33
CA ILE A 498 -7.04 15.12 11.56
C ILE A 498 -8.25 14.21 11.30
N GLY A 499 -8.29 13.08 12.00
CA GLY A 499 -9.32 12.05 11.88
C GLY A 499 -10.03 11.75 13.20
N GLY A 500 -11.23 11.16 13.13
CA GLY A 500 -12.02 10.80 14.32
C GLY A 500 -12.50 12.03 15.12
N ILE A 501 -12.79 13.13 14.42
CA ILE A 501 -13.17 14.42 15.02
C ILE A 501 -14.50 14.28 15.77
N LYS A 502 -14.53 14.69 17.04
CA LYS A 502 -15.77 14.92 17.80
C LYS A 502 -16.01 16.42 17.93
N ARG A 503 -17.20 16.84 17.51
CA ARG A 503 -17.60 18.24 17.43
C ARG A 503 -18.67 18.55 18.47
N ASP A 504 -18.57 19.73 19.04
CA ASP A 504 -19.65 20.39 19.75
C ASP A 504 -20.01 21.65 18.95
N HIS A 505 -21.19 21.64 18.33
CA HIS A 505 -21.58 22.61 17.30
C HIS A 505 -20.53 22.69 16.17
N ASP A 506 -19.94 23.86 15.93
CA ASP A 506 -18.89 24.09 14.93
C ASP A 506 -17.46 24.01 15.49
N LYS A 507 -17.31 23.71 16.79
CA LYS A 507 -15.99 23.65 17.44
C LYS A 507 -15.56 22.20 17.66
N ILE A 508 -14.31 21.92 17.33
CA ILE A 508 -13.68 20.65 17.63
C ILE A 508 -13.27 20.67 19.10
N PHE A 509 -13.60 19.61 19.83
CA PHE A 509 -13.10 19.42 21.20
C PHE A 509 -12.18 18.21 21.32
N SER A 510 -12.25 17.25 20.39
CA SER A 510 -11.33 16.09 20.37
C SER A 510 -11.22 15.46 18.99
N PHE A 511 -10.14 14.72 18.77
CA PHE A 511 -9.85 13.95 17.56
C PHE A 511 -8.99 12.74 17.95
N GLU A 512 -9.10 11.66 17.18
CA GLU A 512 -8.55 10.34 17.53
C GLU A 512 -7.32 9.98 16.69
N ALA A 513 -7.10 10.66 15.58
CA ALA A 513 -5.97 10.44 14.68
C ALA A 513 -5.47 11.73 14.06
N ILE A 514 -4.21 11.74 13.65
CA ILE A 514 -3.56 12.80 12.89
C ILE A 514 -2.81 12.19 11.71
N GLU A 515 -2.73 12.93 10.62
CA GLU A 515 -2.17 12.49 9.35
C GLU A 515 -1.19 13.53 8.81
N SER A 516 -0.02 13.08 8.38
CA SER A 516 0.93 13.88 7.62
C SER A 516 1.29 13.19 6.31
N VAL A 517 1.40 13.96 5.24
CA VAL A 517 1.70 13.46 3.89
C VAL A 517 2.89 14.23 3.31
N TYR A 518 3.94 13.52 2.91
CA TYR A 518 4.97 14.06 2.01
C TYR A 518 4.57 13.80 0.57
N MET A 519 4.55 14.86 -0.22
CA MET A 519 4.36 14.77 -1.67
C MET A 519 5.68 14.35 -2.32
N LEU A 520 5.64 13.33 -3.17
CA LEU A 520 6.80 12.86 -3.92
C LEU A 520 6.80 13.41 -5.35
N ALA A 521 8.00 13.65 -5.87
CA ALA A 521 8.18 14.00 -7.27
C ALA A 521 7.93 12.79 -8.16
N SER A 522 7.53 13.04 -9.41
CA SER A 522 7.41 11.95 -10.38
C SER A 522 8.80 11.37 -10.71
N PRO A 523 8.90 10.10 -11.16
CA PRO A 523 10.15 9.55 -11.66
C PRO A 523 10.84 10.43 -12.72
N HIS A 524 10.06 11.12 -13.55
CA HIS A 524 10.57 12.04 -14.57
C HIS A 524 11.20 13.29 -13.94
N ASP A 525 10.52 13.90 -12.97
CA ASP A 525 11.04 15.09 -12.29
C ASP A 525 12.31 14.76 -11.49
N ILE A 526 12.37 13.57 -10.89
CA ILE A 526 13.59 13.06 -10.25
C ILE A 526 14.69 12.90 -11.30
N TYR A 527 14.39 12.24 -12.43
CA TYR A 527 15.35 12.05 -13.51
C TYR A 527 15.96 13.37 -14.01
N ALA A 528 15.13 14.40 -14.23
CA ALA A 528 15.54 15.69 -14.75
C ALA A 528 16.22 16.62 -13.73
N ARG A 529 15.91 16.47 -12.43
CA ARG A 529 16.38 17.37 -11.37
C ARG A 529 17.75 17.02 -10.80
N ILE A 530 18.15 15.75 -10.84
CA ILE A 530 19.37 15.30 -10.16
C ILE A 530 20.61 15.81 -10.90
N ASP A 531 21.48 16.49 -10.14
CA ASP A 531 22.71 17.08 -10.68
C ASP A 531 23.68 16.03 -11.23
N ALA A 532 24.33 16.37 -12.35
CA ALA A 532 25.31 15.51 -13.01
C ALA A 532 26.48 15.11 -12.08
N GLU A 533 26.83 15.94 -11.08
CA GLU A 533 27.87 15.64 -10.09
C GLU A 533 27.52 14.43 -9.23
N LYS A 534 26.27 14.31 -8.78
CA LYS A 534 25.80 13.17 -7.98
C LYS A 534 25.75 11.87 -8.79
N LEU A 535 25.72 11.97 -10.12
CA LEU A 535 25.61 10.85 -11.05
C LEU A 535 26.97 10.31 -11.52
N GLN A 536 28.09 10.93 -11.16
CA GLN A 536 29.42 10.56 -11.67
C GLN A 536 29.86 9.15 -11.25
N ASP A 537 29.52 8.73 -10.03
CA ASP A 537 29.94 7.44 -9.46
C ASP A 537 28.83 6.37 -9.44
N LEU A 538 27.82 6.50 -10.31
CA LEU A 538 26.68 5.59 -10.35
C LEU A 538 27.05 4.24 -11.00
N ASP A 539 26.69 3.13 -10.35
CA ASP A 539 26.98 1.76 -10.84
C ASP A 539 26.30 1.42 -12.19
N ARG A 540 25.27 2.16 -12.58
CA ARG A 540 24.40 1.91 -13.75
C ARG A 540 24.09 3.22 -14.48
N PRO A 541 23.72 3.18 -15.78
CA PRO A 541 23.33 4.40 -16.49
C PRO A 541 22.09 5.03 -15.85
N TRP A 542 22.13 6.35 -15.63
CA TRP A 542 20.97 7.10 -15.14
C TRP A 542 19.88 7.16 -16.22
N THR A 543 18.76 6.52 -15.92
CA THR A 543 17.58 6.40 -16.79
C THR A 543 16.32 6.66 -15.98
N LEU A 544 15.19 6.86 -16.67
CA LEU A 544 13.89 7.00 -16.03
C LEU A 544 13.51 5.76 -15.18
N GLU A 545 13.98 4.57 -15.59
CA GLU A 545 13.76 3.32 -14.86
C GLU A 545 14.55 3.29 -13.54
N THR A 546 15.84 3.66 -13.58
CA THR A 546 16.65 3.73 -12.36
C THR A 546 16.13 4.80 -11.39
N ALA A 547 15.58 5.91 -11.89
CA ALA A 547 14.93 6.91 -11.05
C ALA A 547 13.66 6.35 -10.36
N ASN A 548 12.85 5.59 -11.10
CA ASN A 548 11.70 4.90 -10.52
C ASN A 548 12.12 3.85 -9.47
N ASP A 549 13.22 3.12 -9.70
CA ASP A 549 13.73 2.14 -8.74
C ASP A 549 14.19 2.79 -7.43
N VAL A 550 14.85 3.95 -7.50
CA VAL A 550 15.19 4.75 -6.31
C VAL A 550 13.93 5.11 -5.53
N LEU A 551 12.90 5.61 -6.22
CA LEU A 551 11.63 6.02 -5.63
C LEU A 551 10.88 4.85 -4.96
N ASP A 552 10.72 3.74 -5.67
CA ASP A 552 10.06 2.53 -5.17
C ASP A 552 10.83 1.92 -3.97
N THR A 553 12.17 1.93 -4.02
CA THR A 553 13.03 1.45 -2.93
C THR A 553 12.89 2.33 -1.69
N TRP A 554 12.88 3.65 -1.87
CA TRP A 554 12.74 4.60 -0.78
C TRP A 554 11.39 4.46 -0.09
N GLN A 555 10.30 4.36 -0.87
CA GLN A 555 8.95 4.16 -0.33
C GLN A 555 8.82 2.88 0.52
N ARG A 556 9.41 1.78 0.05
CA ARG A 556 9.44 0.52 0.81
C ARG A 556 10.27 0.64 2.08
N HIS A 557 11.42 1.29 2.01
CA HIS A 557 12.25 1.55 3.18
C HIS A 557 11.53 2.42 4.22
N PHE A 558 10.83 3.46 3.78
CA PHE A 558 9.97 4.27 4.65
C PHE A 558 8.88 3.44 5.33
N ALA A 559 8.14 2.62 4.57
CA ALA A 559 7.09 1.80 5.14
C ALA A 559 7.67 0.81 6.18
N ASP A 560 8.78 0.15 5.86
CA ASP A 560 9.46 -0.78 6.77
C ASP A 560 9.97 -0.08 8.05
N TYR A 561 10.55 1.11 7.90
CA TYR A 561 11.02 1.93 9.02
C TYR A 561 9.89 2.27 9.99
N VAL A 562 8.76 2.78 9.49
CA VAL A 562 7.62 3.15 10.33
C VAL A 562 6.97 1.89 10.95
N TYR A 563 6.86 0.78 10.21
CA TYR A 563 6.33 -0.46 10.76
C TYR A 563 7.18 -1.00 11.94
N ARG A 564 8.50 -0.88 11.86
CA ARG A 564 9.45 -1.33 12.90
C ARG A 564 9.77 -0.26 13.95
N HIS A 565 9.10 0.88 13.92
CA HIS A 565 9.37 1.98 14.84
C HIS A 565 9.16 1.57 16.31
N LYS A 566 9.98 2.08 17.24
CA LYS A 566 9.98 1.71 18.67
C LYS A 566 8.62 1.84 19.36
N ASN A 567 7.81 2.80 18.90
CA ASN A 567 6.48 3.09 19.45
C ASN A 567 5.37 2.18 18.89
N ASN A 568 5.70 1.30 17.94
CA ASN A 568 4.84 0.20 17.52
C ASN A 568 5.24 -1.06 18.28
N SER A 569 4.26 -1.72 18.90
CA SER A 569 4.42 -3.01 19.56
C SER A 569 3.52 -4.05 18.87
N ASP A 570 3.80 -5.33 19.08
CA ASP A 570 3.03 -6.43 18.47
C ASP A 570 1.53 -6.35 18.80
N ASP A 571 1.19 -5.93 20.02
CA ASP A 571 -0.19 -5.83 20.50
C ASP A 571 -0.86 -4.46 20.24
N SER A 572 -0.08 -3.39 20.05
CA SER A 572 -0.61 -2.04 19.81
C SER A 572 0.26 -1.26 18.83
N ARG A 573 -0.28 -1.01 17.63
CA ARG A 573 0.34 -0.16 16.61
C ARG A 573 -0.32 1.21 16.65
N ILE A 574 0.51 2.24 16.74
CA ILE A 574 0.07 3.64 16.88
C ILE A 574 0.42 4.41 15.61
N LEU A 575 1.56 4.10 14.99
CA LEU A 575 2.05 4.72 13.77
C LEU A 575 1.80 3.78 12.59
N HIS A 576 1.19 4.30 11.52
CA HIS A 576 0.80 3.56 10.34
C HIS A 576 1.37 4.25 9.09
N PRO A 577 2.24 3.57 8.33
CA PRO A 577 2.71 4.09 7.05
C PRO A 577 1.75 3.69 5.93
N LEU A 578 1.62 4.56 4.95
CA LEU A 578 1.03 4.25 3.66
C LEU A 578 1.86 4.93 2.58
N ALA A 579 2.40 4.16 1.64
CA ALA A 579 3.10 4.68 0.47
C ALA A 579 2.33 4.32 -0.81
N GLY A 580 2.60 5.03 -1.90
CA GLY A 580 2.00 4.73 -3.21
C GLY A 580 2.22 3.26 -3.66
N THR A 581 3.37 2.67 -3.35
CA THR A 581 3.68 1.26 -3.63
C THR A 581 3.01 0.25 -2.69
N SER A 582 2.53 0.67 -1.51
CA SER A 582 2.02 -0.25 -0.48
C SER A 582 0.78 -1.02 -0.93
N VAL A 583 -0.13 -0.40 -1.69
CA VAL A 583 -1.34 -1.07 -2.19
C VAL A 583 -0.99 -2.16 -3.20
N ASN A 584 -0.07 -1.86 -4.13
CA ASN A 584 0.39 -2.82 -5.12
C ASN A 584 1.18 -3.98 -4.47
N ASP A 585 1.98 -3.69 -3.44
CA ASP A 585 2.69 -4.72 -2.66
C ASP A 585 1.70 -5.61 -1.88
N MET A 586 0.63 -5.04 -1.32
CA MET A 586 -0.45 -5.79 -0.67
C MET A 586 -1.16 -6.71 -1.68
N LEU A 587 -1.52 -6.21 -2.86
CA LEU A 587 -2.12 -7.03 -3.93
C LEU A 587 -1.18 -8.14 -4.41
N LYS A 588 0.12 -7.85 -4.51
CA LYS A 588 1.14 -8.84 -4.84
C LYS A 588 1.24 -9.93 -3.78
N GLU A 589 1.10 -9.59 -2.51
CA GLU A 589 1.05 -10.57 -1.41
C GLU A 589 -0.23 -11.42 -1.45
N PHE A 590 -1.39 -10.80 -1.68
CA PHE A 590 -2.65 -11.53 -1.88
C PHE A 590 -2.64 -12.47 -3.09
N SER A 591 -1.89 -12.12 -4.12
CA SER A 591 -1.77 -12.92 -5.35
C SER A 591 -0.78 -14.08 -5.23
N LYS A 592 0.02 -14.15 -4.15
CA LYS A 592 0.92 -15.28 -3.91
C LYS A 592 0.13 -16.51 -3.50
N PHE A 593 0.15 -17.53 -4.35
CA PHE A 593 -0.42 -18.83 -4.03
C PHE A 593 0.35 -19.49 -2.88
N ASN A 594 -0.36 -20.05 -1.90
CA ASN A 594 0.23 -20.89 -0.87
C ASN A 594 0.28 -22.36 -1.36
N PRO A 595 1.46 -22.88 -1.77
CA PRO A 595 1.56 -24.22 -2.36
C PRO A 595 1.16 -25.31 -1.36
N THR A 596 1.39 -25.11 -0.07
CA THR A 596 1.02 -26.07 0.99
C THR A 596 -0.48 -26.29 1.03
N VAL A 597 -1.27 -25.21 1.01
CA VAL A 597 -2.74 -25.31 1.02
C VAL A 597 -3.25 -26.00 -0.25
N ILE A 598 -2.66 -25.69 -1.40
CA ILE A 598 -3.02 -26.29 -2.69
C ILE A 598 -2.73 -27.80 -2.66
N ILE A 599 -1.55 -28.22 -2.23
CA ILE A 599 -1.16 -29.64 -2.13
C ILE A 599 -2.11 -30.39 -1.18
N ILE A 600 -2.38 -29.83 0.00
CA ILE A 600 -3.30 -30.42 0.98
C ILE A 600 -4.69 -30.60 0.36
N GLY A 601 -5.20 -29.60 -0.35
CA GLY A 601 -6.47 -29.69 -1.07
C GLY A 601 -6.49 -30.83 -2.11
N TYR A 602 -5.44 -30.94 -2.93
CA TYR A 602 -5.32 -32.01 -3.92
C TYR A 602 -5.10 -33.40 -3.31
N VAL A 603 -4.57 -33.52 -2.09
CA VAL A 603 -4.47 -34.79 -1.36
C VAL A 603 -5.83 -35.22 -0.79
N PHE A 604 -6.61 -34.28 -0.24
CA PHE A 604 -7.93 -34.58 0.31
C PHE A 604 -8.98 -34.92 -0.75
N MET A 605 -8.87 -34.37 -1.96
CA MET A 605 -9.85 -34.59 -3.03
C MET A 605 -9.97 -36.08 -3.45
N PRO A 606 -8.88 -36.83 -3.73
CA PRO A 606 -8.92 -38.27 -3.96
C PRO A 606 -9.41 -39.07 -2.75
N GLN A 607 -9.08 -38.66 -1.52
CA GLN A 607 -9.52 -39.35 -0.31
C GLN A 607 -11.04 -39.25 -0.15
N ARG A 608 -11.63 -38.08 -0.41
CA ARG A 608 -13.08 -37.91 -0.46
C ARG A 608 -13.70 -38.73 -1.59
N ALA A 609 -13.10 -38.76 -2.78
CA ALA A 609 -13.59 -39.54 -3.91
C ALA A 609 -13.61 -41.05 -3.62
N LYS A 610 -12.54 -41.59 -3.02
CA LYS A 610 -12.47 -42.99 -2.58
C LYS A 610 -13.53 -43.32 -1.53
N ASN A 611 -13.70 -42.46 -0.52
CA ASN A 611 -14.70 -42.67 0.53
C ASN A 611 -16.14 -42.62 -0.01
N SER A 612 -16.42 -41.73 -0.99
CA SER A 612 -17.71 -41.67 -1.67
C SER A 612 -17.98 -42.89 -2.56
N ALA A 613 -16.97 -43.37 -3.28
CA ALA A 613 -17.08 -44.59 -4.09
C ALA A 613 -17.25 -45.84 -3.22
N ALA A 614 -16.54 -45.93 -2.09
CA ALA A 614 -16.69 -47.02 -1.12
C ALA A 614 -18.11 -47.05 -0.51
N HIS A 615 -18.69 -45.88 -0.19
CA HIS A 615 -20.08 -45.80 0.29
C HIS A 615 -21.09 -46.28 -0.76
N THR A 616 -20.84 -46.00 -2.04
CA THR A 616 -21.72 -46.41 -3.15
C THR A 616 -21.62 -47.92 -3.41
N LEU A 617 -20.40 -48.48 -3.40
CA LEU A 617 -20.17 -49.92 -3.51
C LEU A 617 -20.79 -50.69 -2.32
N PHE A 618 -20.62 -50.22 -1.08
CA PHE A 618 -21.22 -50.85 0.10
C PHE A 618 -22.76 -50.77 0.11
N SER A 619 -23.36 -49.72 -0.45
CA SER A 619 -24.82 -49.62 -0.58
C SER A 619 -25.40 -50.55 -1.65
N GLY A 620 -24.63 -50.82 -2.72
CA GLY A 620 -25.00 -51.76 -3.78
C GLY A 620 -24.96 -53.23 -3.33
N PHE A 621 -23.94 -53.61 -2.54
CA PHE A 621 -23.82 -54.96 -2.00
C PHE A 621 -24.89 -55.33 -0.96
N ARG A 622 -25.50 -54.34 -0.28
CA ARG A 622 -26.58 -54.60 0.70
C ARG A 622 -27.90 -55.02 0.06
N LYS A 623 -28.07 -54.84 -1.26
CA LYS A 623 -29.30 -55.16 -1.99
C LYS A 623 -29.35 -56.57 -2.59
N LEU A 624 -28.30 -57.38 -2.40
CA LEU A 624 -28.16 -58.74 -2.95
C LEU A 624 -28.25 -59.86 -1.90
N ARG A 625 -28.80 -59.60 -0.70
CA ARG A 625 -29.15 -60.66 0.26
C ARG A 625 -30.64 -61.00 0.11
N PRO A 626 -31.03 -62.25 -0.21
CA PRO A 626 -32.43 -62.62 -0.25
C PRO A 626 -32.90 -62.84 1.19
N GLU A 627 -33.51 -61.83 1.80
CA GLU A 627 -34.31 -62.04 3.00
C GLU A 627 -35.80 -62.02 2.62
N SER A 628 -36.33 -63.25 2.54
CA SER A 628 -37.74 -63.53 2.74
C SER A 628 -38.16 -63.04 4.14
N HIS A 629 -39.01 -62.02 4.21
CA HIS A 629 -40.22 -61.95 5.05
C HIS A 629 -40.69 -60.49 5.25
N LEU A 630 -41.96 -60.27 4.89
CA LEU A 630 -42.94 -59.33 5.46
C LEU A 630 -42.45 -58.24 6.45
N GLN A 631 -42.54 -56.96 6.06
CA GLN A 631 -43.59 -55.97 6.42
C GLN A 631 -43.08 -54.51 6.27
N PRO A 632 -43.99 -53.52 6.12
CA PRO A 632 -43.69 -52.23 5.50
C PRO A 632 -43.32 -51.14 6.51
N GLU A 633 -42.23 -50.42 6.27
CA GLU A 633 -41.95 -49.14 6.94
C GLU A 633 -42.14 -47.94 6.00
N LYS A 634 -43.26 -47.27 6.28
CA LYS A 634 -43.53 -45.82 6.29
C LYS A 634 -42.48 -44.89 5.65
N ASN A 635 -42.90 -44.30 4.54
CA ASN A 635 -42.92 -42.86 4.24
C ASN A 635 -41.85 -41.97 4.91
N PHE A 636 -40.81 -41.63 4.15
CA PHE A 636 -40.25 -40.28 4.15
C PHE A 636 -39.73 -39.92 2.75
N ALA A 637 -40.59 -39.28 1.97
CA ALA A 637 -40.20 -38.46 0.82
C ALA A 637 -41.22 -37.33 0.68
N GLY A 638 -41.02 -36.27 1.47
CA GLY A 638 -41.43 -34.94 1.05
C GLY A 638 -40.46 -34.49 -0.04
N GLY A 639 -40.99 -34.22 -1.23
CA GLY A 639 -40.19 -33.81 -2.39
C GLY A 639 -40.41 -34.71 -3.58
N ASN A 640 -41.54 -34.51 -4.24
CA ASN A 640 -41.93 -35.06 -5.52
C ASN A 640 -40.82 -34.91 -6.58
N PRO A 641 -40.44 -35.98 -7.31
CA PRO A 641 -40.07 -35.83 -8.70
C PRO A 641 -40.91 -36.80 -9.55
N GLN A 642 -42.24 -36.66 -9.53
CA GLN A 642 -43.05 -36.98 -10.69
C GLN A 642 -42.86 -35.89 -11.74
N SER A 643 -41.66 -35.80 -12.31
CA SER A 643 -41.54 -35.39 -13.70
C SER A 643 -41.83 -36.63 -14.55
N HIS A 644 -43.12 -36.86 -14.78
CA HIS A 644 -43.57 -37.70 -15.89
C HIS A 644 -43.19 -37.02 -17.22
N CYS A 645 -41.90 -36.98 -17.54
CA CYS A 645 -41.42 -36.84 -18.92
C CYS A 645 -41.29 -38.24 -19.52
N GLY A 646 -42.40 -38.98 -19.54
CA GLY A 646 -42.50 -40.22 -20.29
C GLY A 646 -42.56 -39.89 -21.77
N LEU A 647 -41.40 -39.87 -22.44
CA LEU A 647 -41.30 -39.70 -23.90
C LEU A 647 -42.02 -40.81 -24.68
N VAL A 648 -42.32 -41.93 -24.01
CA VAL A 648 -42.93 -43.15 -24.57
C VAL A 648 -43.88 -43.76 -23.54
N ARG A 649 -45.10 -44.14 -23.97
CA ARG A 649 -46.12 -44.92 -23.24
C ARG A 649 -46.47 -46.15 -24.03
N PHE A 650 -46.23 -47.35 -23.49
CA PHE A 650 -46.66 -48.59 -24.13
C PHE A 650 -48.19 -48.73 -24.11
N THR A 651 -48.76 -49.31 -25.17
CA THR A 651 -50.20 -49.53 -25.36
C THR A 651 -50.47 -51.04 -25.48
N GLY A 652 -50.85 -51.71 -24.38
CA GLY A 652 -51.30 -53.12 -24.34
C GLY A 652 -51.12 -53.78 -22.95
N PRO A 653 -51.95 -54.78 -22.56
CA PRO A 653 -51.97 -55.34 -21.20
C PRO A 653 -50.73 -56.21 -20.93
N GLN A 654 -50.43 -56.39 -19.64
CA GLN A 654 -49.23 -57.04 -19.07
C GLN A 654 -48.65 -58.20 -19.90
#